data_AF-A0A453BLG7-F1
#
_entry.id   AF-A0A453BLG7-F1
#
_cell.length_a   1.000
_cell.length_b   1.000
_cell.length_c   1.000
_cell.angle_alpha   90.00
_cell.angle_beta   90.00
_cell.angle_gamma   90.00
#
_symmetry.space_group_name_H-M   'P 1'
#
loop_
_entity.id
_entity.type
_entity.pdbx_description
1 polymer ?
#
loop_
_entity_poly.entity_id
_entity_poly.type
_entity_poly.pdbx_seq_one_letter_code
_entity_poly.pdbx_strand_id
1 'polypeptide(L)'
;VIHQRYGAKAVYRVDEVREAVDGVCPGLALPQSTRCVYRCQLDIPGVLSVSTPGTFVRKKDAEQAAAQIAIEKLGIQPTSNIPNTPEEAWEELISRISYFFTDENFPTSSHPLVGHLSVTLRRTGDFLGKIPISAIIACDVKVHTLCKIIDPKAEFDPLLVLSMIYNAAKQSPGVSVSNRNFWIQSQRPYSPEAVDLALQCWSGISDPIRVEAVLIPCAMEDGPKMVSLNISENEHYMGDIALKLSATDPSHVLVSRTVDKASSEMRFYFPAPDVQFVSDLSKQLVDDRENRNMNCIINKRASYISGQTIYGDAVLANVGYTRRDTELQTDHVNLCTYYRILLRKLPDGIYKISKDSILVAELPCVYARTSWKGPSPRDLLCSFCRLQRLSEPYFAANRVSASCNVLGSAVGSEEMGSAKATAGNQCANDGRIAKENPDMFKCSVKIYSKKRDLLLEYSTDYSWSKETDAIQNSALKVLIWFNRYFKQLNTPVEKLYLPKSTDGFTIYPNIFLQEFAMCLSVYGKTSGGDSRTCSAVGYFSMDTSYQQLESSAFLTDIDGQDSGVFPSHGSLACISYSVHLFMKDSRKRYLLEVNNEFEFEIGAGAVRNQLESCATQLSVNQSACFVDQLSDRDLSLAAACELSLDLSKICRDSCVLEFSVKVLQVTEPLEDRMEKALFNPPLSKQRVEFAVRHINQLHATTLVDFGCGSGSLLDSLLEHPTTLEKIVGVDISRKGLTRAAKVQSHVLIIVYSLNHFFPFQ
;
A
#
# COMPACT_ATOMS: atom_id res chain seq x y z
N VAL A 1 13.56 -19.23 1.74
CA VAL A 1 13.90 -20.64 1.43
C VAL A 1 15.23 -21.06 2.06
N ILE A 2 16.41 -20.69 1.53
CA ILE A 2 17.70 -21.16 2.07
C ILE A 2 17.88 -20.82 3.56
N HIS A 3 17.66 -19.56 3.95
CA HIS A 3 17.75 -19.16 5.35
C HIS A 3 16.71 -19.87 6.24
N GLN A 4 15.57 -20.31 5.71
CA GLN A 4 14.60 -21.08 6.49
C GLN A 4 15.08 -22.51 6.77
N ARG A 5 15.88 -23.10 5.86
CA ARG A 5 16.36 -24.48 5.98
C ARG A 5 17.70 -24.60 6.72
N TYR A 6 18.60 -23.65 6.51
CA TYR A 6 19.96 -23.67 7.07
C TYR A 6 20.19 -22.58 8.13
N GLY A 7 19.24 -21.66 8.31
CA GLY A 7 19.34 -20.59 9.31
C GLY A 7 20.58 -19.73 9.13
N ALA A 8 21.18 -19.36 10.26
CA ALA A 8 22.42 -18.58 10.34
C ALA A 8 23.65 -19.30 9.74
N LYS A 9 23.55 -20.59 9.37
CA LYS A 9 24.64 -21.31 8.70
C LYS A 9 24.82 -20.89 7.25
N ALA A 10 23.82 -20.28 6.61
CA ALA A 10 23.93 -19.77 5.25
C ALA A 10 24.54 -18.37 5.26
N VAL A 11 25.77 -18.22 4.76
CA VAL A 11 26.53 -16.96 4.77
C VAL A 11 26.62 -16.39 3.36
N TYR A 12 26.05 -15.21 3.15
CA TYR A 12 26.19 -14.45 1.92
C TYR A 12 27.38 -13.50 2.04
N ARG A 13 28.37 -13.65 1.16
CA ARG A 13 29.49 -12.72 0.97
C ARG A 13 29.25 -11.98 -0.33
N VAL A 14 29.11 -10.65 -0.25
CA VAL A 14 28.90 -9.81 -1.44
C VAL A 14 30.17 -9.04 -1.71
N ASP A 15 30.75 -9.28 -2.88
CA ASP A 15 31.93 -8.57 -3.36
C ASP A 15 31.49 -7.41 -4.26
N GLU A 16 32.01 -6.23 -3.96
CA GLU A 16 31.87 -5.07 -4.84
C GLU A 16 32.98 -5.10 -5.88
N VAL A 17 32.58 -5.18 -7.15
CA VAL A 17 33.47 -5.18 -8.30
C VAL A 17 33.30 -3.89 -9.06
N ARG A 18 34.43 -3.27 -9.41
CA ARG A 18 34.47 -2.07 -10.23
C ARG A 18 34.62 -2.48 -11.69
N GLU A 19 33.56 -2.33 -12.47
CA GLU A 19 33.61 -2.53 -13.92
C GLU A 19 33.91 -1.20 -14.62
N ALA A 20 34.75 -1.26 -15.65
CA ALA A 20 34.99 -0.12 -16.51
C ALA A 20 33.72 0.16 -17.33
N VAL A 21 33.29 1.42 -17.35
CA VAL A 21 32.25 1.88 -18.29
C VAL A 21 32.92 2.11 -19.63
N ASP A 22 32.30 1.67 -20.74
CA ASP A 22 32.83 1.83 -22.11
C ASP A 22 33.40 3.25 -22.36
N GLY A 23 34.55 3.31 -23.03
CA GLY A 23 35.36 4.52 -23.21
C GLY A 23 36.61 4.61 -22.33
N VAL A 24 37.30 3.48 -22.11
CA VAL A 24 38.61 3.44 -21.41
C VAL A 24 39.67 4.06 -22.31
N CYS A 25 40.21 5.22 -21.93
CA CYS A 25 41.37 5.81 -22.58
C CYS A 25 42.66 5.26 -21.95
N PRO A 26 43.47 4.45 -22.66
CA PRO A 26 44.76 4.01 -22.16
C PRO A 26 45.71 5.20 -21.95
N GLY A 27 46.40 5.27 -20.80
CA GLY A 27 47.38 6.32 -20.49
C GLY A 27 46.90 7.47 -19.60
N LEU A 28 45.63 7.48 -19.16
CA LEU A 28 45.11 8.55 -18.30
C LEU A 28 45.52 8.35 -16.83
N ALA A 29 46.26 9.31 -16.24
CA ALA A 29 46.61 9.32 -14.82
C ALA A 29 45.43 9.70 -13.87
N LEU A 30 44.20 9.80 -14.41
CA LEU A 30 42.99 10.13 -13.67
C LEU A 30 42.10 8.88 -13.49
N PRO A 31 41.58 8.60 -12.28
CA PRO A 31 40.64 7.51 -12.02
C PRO A 31 39.42 7.63 -12.92
N GLN A 32 39.18 6.58 -13.70
CA GLN A 32 38.07 6.52 -14.63
C GLN A 32 36.76 6.17 -13.92
N SER A 33 35.62 6.56 -14.52
CA SER A 33 34.29 6.21 -14.00
C SER A 33 34.12 4.70 -14.02
N THR A 34 34.20 4.08 -12.85
CA THR A 34 33.88 2.67 -12.67
C THR A 34 32.45 2.56 -12.18
N ARG A 35 31.70 1.59 -12.71
CA ARG A 35 30.40 1.24 -12.16
C ARG A 35 30.63 0.21 -11.07
N CYS A 36 30.13 0.49 -9.87
CA CYS A 36 30.07 -0.52 -8.82
C CYS A 36 28.99 -1.52 -9.19
N VAL A 37 29.41 -2.76 -9.38
CA VAL A 37 28.54 -3.92 -9.58
C VAL A 37 28.86 -4.95 -8.51
N TYR A 38 27.94 -5.87 -8.28
CA TYR A 38 28.01 -6.80 -7.16
C TYR A 38 28.07 -8.23 -7.66
N ARG A 39 28.91 -9.03 -7.01
CA ARG A 39 28.91 -10.49 -7.10
C ARG A 39 28.58 -11.04 -5.72
N CYS A 40 27.97 -12.21 -5.66
CA CYS A 40 27.68 -12.84 -4.38
C CYS A 40 28.18 -14.27 -4.36
N GLN A 41 28.85 -14.63 -3.27
CA GLN A 41 29.14 -16.00 -2.90
C GLN A 41 28.26 -16.38 -1.71
N LEU A 42 27.52 -17.47 -1.85
CA LEU A 42 26.75 -18.08 -0.79
C LEU A 42 27.46 -19.34 -0.33
N ASP A 43 27.85 -19.36 0.94
CA ASP A 43 28.53 -20.48 1.58
C ASP A 43 27.65 -21.11 2.66
N ILE A 44 27.45 -22.43 2.57
CA ILE A 44 26.75 -23.24 3.57
C ILE A 44 27.78 -24.28 4.06
N PRO A 45 28.35 -24.09 5.27
CA PRO A 45 29.46 -24.90 5.77
C PRO A 45 29.19 -26.40 5.66
N GLY A 46 30.10 -27.11 4.99
CA GLY A 46 30.06 -28.56 4.82
C GLY A 46 29.01 -29.09 3.83
N VAL A 47 28.26 -28.20 3.15
CA VAL A 47 27.19 -28.59 2.21
C VAL A 47 27.47 -28.09 0.81
N LEU A 48 27.60 -26.77 0.64
CA LEU A 48 27.69 -26.16 -0.68
C LEU A 48 28.27 -24.76 -0.60
N SER A 49 29.14 -24.43 -1.55
CA SER A 49 29.59 -23.06 -1.82
C SER A 49 29.27 -22.72 -3.28
N VAL A 50 28.56 -21.60 -3.51
CA VAL A 50 28.23 -21.13 -4.87
C VAL A 50 28.60 -19.67 -5.03
N SER A 51 29.10 -19.33 -6.22
CA SER A 51 29.34 -17.95 -6.62
C SER A 51 28.50 -17.61 -7.85
N THR A 52 28.02 -16.38 -7.92
CA THR A 52 27.28 -15.91 -9.09
C THR A 52 28.16 -15.89 -10.35
N PRO A 53 27.66 -16.33 -11.51
CA PRO A 53 28.44 -16.39 -12.76
C PRO A 53 28.72 -15.02 -13.39
N GLY A 54 28.02 -13.97 -12.94
CA GLY A 54 28.15 -12.61 -13.47
C GLY A 54 28.01 -11.55 -12.39
N THR A 55 27.95 -10.29 -12.84
CA THR A 55 27.83 -9.09 -12.02
C THR A 55 26.42 -8.51 -12.10
N PHE A 56 25.97 -7.92 -11.00
CA PHE A 56 24.63 -7.33 -10.88
C PHE A 56 24.73 -5.86 -10.46
N VAL A 57 23.80 -5.05 -10.93
CA VAL A 57 23.74 -3.63 -10.58
C VAL A 57 23.31 -3.42 -9.12
N ARG A 58 22.48 -4.31 -8.58
CA ARG A 58 21.97 -4.25 -7.21
C ARG A 58 22.50 -5.41 -6.37
N LYS A 59 22.99 -5.10 -5.17
CA LYS A 59 23.43 -6.09 -4.18
C LYS A 59 22.40 -7.20 -3.92
N LYS A 60 21.13 -6.81 -3.76
CA LYS A 60 20.03 -7.75 -3.49
C LYS A 60 19.81 -8.74 -4.64
N ASP A 61 19.98 -8.31 -5.89
CA ASP A 61 19.81 -9.20 -7.04
C ASP A 61 20.94 -10.23 -7.10
N ALA A 62 22.17 -9.84 -6.74
CA ALA A 62 23.29 -10.77 -6.62
C ALA A 62 23.03 -11.83 -5.52
N GLU A 63 22.54 -11.42 -4.37
CA GLU A 63 22.17 -12.33 -3.27
C GLU A 63 21.06 -13.30 -3.68
N GLN A 64 20.02 -12.82 -4.37
CA GLN A 64 18.94 -13.68 -4.88
C GLN A 64 19.42 -14.64 -5.95
N ALA A 65 20.30 -14.21 -6.86
CA ALA A 65 20.89 -15.08 -7.89
C ALA A 65 21.76 -16.18 -7.27
N ALA A 66 22.60 -15.85 -6.27
CA ALA A 66 23.38 -16.84 -5.52
C ALA A 66 22.47 -17.85 -4.81
N ALA A 67 21.39 -17.37 -4.19
CA ALA A 67 20.41 -18.24 -3.54
C ALA A 67 19.70 -19.15 -4.55
N GLN A 68 19.32 -18.65 -5.72
CA GLN A 68 18.66 -19.44 -6.77
C GLN A 68 19.57 -20.57 -7.26
N ILE A 69 20.85 -20.29 -7.52
CA ILE A 69 21.84 -21.31 -7.94
C ILE A 69 22.02 -22.37 -6.84
N ALA A 70 22.09 -21.96 -5.56
CA ALA A 70 22.19 -22.91 -4.46
C ALA A 70 20.91 -23.76 -4.32
N ILE A 71 19.72 -23.19 -4.50
CA ILE A 71 18.45 -23.94 -4.51
C ILE A 71 18.49 -25.02 -5.60
N GLU A 72 18.90 -24.66 -6.81
CA GLU A 72 19.02 -25.59 -7.94
C GLU A 72 20.06 -26.69 -7.69
N LYS A 73 21.27 -26.34 -7.21
CA LYS A 73 22.34 -27.31 -6.92
C LYS A 73 22.03 -28.25 -5.76
N LEU A 74 21.34 -27.78 -4.74
CA LEU A 74 20.90 -28.60 -3.61
C LEU A 74 19.67 -29.46 -3.96
N GLY A 75 19.13 -29.33 -5.19
CA GLY A 75 17.89 -29.99 -5.58
C GLY A 75 16.71 -29.59 -4.69
N ILE A 76 16.76 -28.41 -4.06
CA ILE A 76 15.68 -27.93 -3.20
C ILE A 76 14.55 -27.52 -4.11
N GLN A 77 13.55 -28.38 -4.24
CA GLN A 77 12.28 -27.95 -4.80
C GLN A 77 11.69 -26.93 -3.82
N PRO A 78 11.44 -25.66 -4.21
CA PRO A 78 10.88 -24.65 -3.30
C PRO A 78 9.55 -25.07 -2.68
N THR A 79 8.87 -26.03 -3.32
CA THR A 79 7.61 -26.65 -2.93
C THR A 79 7.76 -27.91 -2.07
N SER A 80 8.97 -28.43 -1.77
CA SER A 80 9.12 -29.76 -1.13
C SER A 80 8.55 -29.88 0.29
N ASN A 81 8.29 -28.77 0.98
CA ASN A 81 7.71 -28.75 2.32
C ASN A 81 6.20 -28.42 2.31
N ILE A 82 5.64 -28.20 1.13
CA ILE A 82 4.22 -27.95 0.93
C ILE A 82 3.68 -29.22 0.26
N PRO A 83 2.72 -29.92 0.89
CA PRO A 83 2.14 -31.11 0.27
C PRO A 83 1.61 -30.78 -1.12
N ASN A 84 1.93 -31.63 -2.09
CA ASN A 84 1.61 -31.36 -3.50
C ASN A 84 0.23 -31.87 -3.87
N THR A 85 -0.35 -32.75 -3.05
CA THR A 85 -1.69 -33.29 -3.23
C THR A 85 -2.59 -33.01 -2.02
N PRO A 86 -3.92 -32.96 -2.22
CA PRO A 86 -4.89 -32.87 -1.13
C PRO A 86 -4.73 -33.99 -0.10
N GLU A 87 -4.36 -35.20 -0.52
CA GLU A 87 -4.18 -36.36 0.36
C GLU A 87 -2.94 -36.21 1.26
N GLU A 88 -1.80 -35.79 0.69
CA GLU A 88 -0.59 -35.48 1.48
C GLU A 88 -0.86 -34.34 2.48
N ALA A 89 -1.66 -33.35 2.07
CA ALA A 89 -2.05 -32.24 2.93
C ALA A 89 -2.97 -32.68 4.07
N TRP A 90 -3.83 -33.66 3.82
CA TRP A 90 -4.70 -34.27 4.82
C TRP A 90 -3.90 -35.07 5.86
N GLU A 91 -2.96 -35.91 5.43
CA GLU A 91 -2.08 -36.67 6.35
C GLU A 91 -1.20 -35.75 7.19
N GLU A 92 -0.63 -34.71 6.58
CA GLU A 92 0.16 -33.70 7.30
C GLU A 92 -0.70 -32.91 8.29
N LEU A 93 -1.98 -32.66 7.97
CA LEU A 93 -2.94 -32.02 8.89
C LEU A 93 -3.22 -32.92 10.10
N ILE A 94 -3.45 -34.22 9.90
CA ILE A 94 -3.65 -35.21 10.97
C ILE A 94 -2.42 -35.25 11.88
N SER A 95 -1.22 -35.37 11.30
CA SER A 95 0.05 -35.39 12.02
C SER A 95 0.27 -34.11 12.81
N ARG A 96 -0.02 -32.95 12.20
CA ARG A 96 0.11 -31.64 12.86
C ARG A 96 -0.84 -31.47 14.03
N ILE A 97 -2.08 -31.95 13.93
CA ILE A 97 -3.04 -31.92 15.03
C ILE A 97 -2.57 -32.82 16.18
N SER A 98 -2.12 -34.04 15.89
CA SER A 98 -1.56 -34.94 16.91
C SER A 98 -0.38 -34.32 17.66
N TYR A 99 0.50 -33.63 16.94
CA TYR A 99 1.66 -32.95 17.53
C TYR A 99 1.30 -31.90 18.58
N PHE A 100 0.15 -31.22 18.45
CA PHE A 100 -0.27 -30.22 19.46
C PHE A 100 -0.65 -30.84 20.82
N PHE A 101 -0.90 -32.14 20.86
CA PHE A 101 -1.32 -32.85 22.07
C PHE A 101 -0.28 -33.86 22.55
N THR A 102 0.95 -33.82 22.04
CA THR A 102 2.05 -34.65 22.56
C THR A 102 2.59 -34.07 23.86
N ASP A 103 2.78 -34.92 24.86
CA ASP A 103 3.39 -34.57 26.14
C ASP A 103 4.83 -34.05 25.99
N GLU A 104 5.57 -34.60 25.02
CA GLU A 104 6.96 -34.22 24.77
C GLU A 104 7.05 -32.90 23.97
N ASN A 105 7.81 -31.94 24.51
CA ASN A 105 8.26 -30.70 23.86
C ASN A 105 7.20 -29.65 23.47
N PHE A 106 5.93 -30.02 23.28
CA PHE A 106 4.90 -29.04 22.91
C PHE A 106 4.52 -28.09 24.04
N PRO A 107 4.31 -28.56 25.29
CA PRO A 107 3.96 -27.68 26.43
C PRO A 107 5.04 -26.63 26.75
N THR A 108 6.29 -26.88 26.33
CA THR A 108 7.43 -25.96 26.51
C THR A 108 7.76 -25.15 25.24
N SER A 109 6.96 -25.29 24.19
CA SER A 109 7.17 -24.55 22.94
C SER A 109 6.70 -23.10 23.03
N SER A 110 7.23 -22.23 22.16
CA SER A 110 6.75 -20.84 22.01
C SER A 110 5.51 -20.72 21.12
N HIS A 111 4.73 -21.79 21.00
CA HIS A 111 3.54 -21.81 20.16
C HIS A 111 2.35 -21.12 20.87
N PRO A 112 1.57 -20.23 20.22
CA PRO A 112 0.47 -19.50 20.88
C PRO A 112 -0.60 -20.42 21.50
N LEU A 113 -0.78 -21.62 20.94
CA LEU A 113 -1.71 -22.63 21.46
C LEU A 113 -1.32 -23.14 22.86
N VAL A 114 -0.06 -22.97 23.29
CA VAL A 114 0.36 -23.29 24.67
C VAL A 114 -0.38 -22.41 25.66
N GLY A 115 -0.58 -21.12 25.37
CA GLY A 115 -1.36 -20.24 26.24
C GLY A 115 -2.82 -20.70 26.42
N HIS A 116 -3.43 -21.20 25.34
CA HIS A 116 -4.75 -21.84 25.39
C HIS A 116 -4.73 -23.11 26.25
N LEU A 117 -3.73 -23.98 26.07
CA LEU A 117 -3.58 -25.22 26.83
C LEU A 117 -3.39 -24.92 28.33
N SER A 118 -2.47 -24.03 28.68
CA SER A 118 -2.15 -23.65 30.07
C SER A 118 -3.37 -23.18 30.86
N VAL A 119 -4.24 -22.35 30.27
CA VAL A 119 -5.49 -21.92 30.93
C VAL A 119 -6.45 -23.10 31.12
N THR A 120 -6.60 -23.96 30.11
CA THR A 120 -7.52 -25.10 30.21
C THR A 120 -7.07 -26.19 31.17
N LEU A 121 -5.76 -26.32 31.41
CA LEU A 121 -5.19 -27.23 32.42
C LEU A 121 -5.44 -26.78 33.87
N ARG A 122 -5.85 -25.53 34.11
CA ARG A 122 -6.24 -25.02 35.43
C ARG A 122 -7.73 -25.19 35.73
N ARG A 123 -8.56 -25.44 34.71
CA ARG A 123 -10.01 -25.56 34.86
C ARG A 123 -10.34 -26.82 35.63
N THR A 124 -11.36 -26.74 36.49
CA THR A 124 -11.86 -27.91 37.23
C THR A 124 -13.04 -28.55 36.48
N GLY A 125 -13.27 -29.83 36.74
CA GLY A 125 -14.39 -30.58 36.17
C GLY A 125 -14.24 -30.93 34.69
N ASP A 126 -15.36 -30.96 33.97
CA ASP A 126 -15.45 -31.51 32.61
C ASP A 126 -14.69 -30.71 31.55
N PHE A 127 -14.17 -29.52 31.86
CA PHE A 127 -13.45 -28.67 30.91
C PHE A 127 -11.92 -28.71 31.05
N LEU A 128 -11.40 -29.52 31.97
CA LEU A 128 -9.96 -29.70 32.17
C LEU A 128 -9.29 -30.21 30.89
N GLY A 129 -8.27 -29.48 30.41
CA GLY A 129 -7.47 -29.85 29.24
C GLY A 129 -8.20 -29.82 27.89
N LYS A 130 -9.42 -29.28 27.83
CA LYS A 130 -10.20 -29.11 26.59
C LYS A 130 -9.97 -27.73 26.02
N ILE A 131 -9.48 -27.66 24.77
CA ILE A 131 -9.35 -26.40 24.02
C ILE A 131 -10.42 -26.32 22.90
N PRO A 132 -10.88 -25.13 22.51
CA PRO A 132 -11.75 -24.97 21.33
C PRO A 132 -10.97 -25.28 20.05
N ILE A 133 -11.56 -25.99 19.09
CA ILE A 133 -10.91 -26.25 17.79
C ILE A 133 -10.59 -24.93 17.04
N SER A 134 -11.44 -23.91 17.20
CA SER A 134 -11.22 -22.59 16.61
C SER A 134 -9.93 -21.90 17.09
N ALA A 135 -9.41 -22.25 18.28
CA ALA A 135 -8.12 -21.76 18.76
C ALA A 135 -6.95 -22.28 17.90
N ILE A 136 -7.04 -23.53 17.40
CA ILE A 136 -6.02 -24.11 16.51
C ILE A 136 -5.96 -23.33 15.20
N ILE A 137 -7.13 -23.01 14.62
CA ILE A 137 -7.25 -22.20 13.39
C ILE A 137 -6.58 -20.84 13.57
N ALA A 138 -6.79 -20.22 14.73
CA ALA A 138 -6.33 -18.87 15.03
C ALA A 138 -4.82 -18.80 15.32
N CYS A 139 -4.22 -19.90 15.81
CA CYS A 139 -2.83 -19.93 16.27
C CYS A 139 -1.83 -20.51 15.26
N ASP A 140 -2.25 -21.43 14.38
CA ASP A 140 -1.34 -22.13 13.47
C ASP A 140 -1.64 -21.84 11.98
N VAL A 141 -0.75 -21.05 11.35
CA VAL A 141 -0.84 -20.68 9.93
C VAL A 141 -0.62 -21.88 8.99
N LYS A 142 0.14 -22.90 9.43
CA LYS A 142 0.39 -24.11 8.65
C LYS A 142 -0.91 -24.92 8.53
N VAL A 143 -1.68 -25.07 9.60
CA VAL A 143 -3.01 -25.73 9.58
C VAL A 143 -3.92 -25.07 8.54
N HIS A 144 -4.02 -23.75 8.56
CA HIS A 144 -4.85 -23.03 7.58
C HIS A 144 -4.31 -23.19 6.14
N THR A 145 -2.99 -23.24 5.96
CA THR A 145 -2.37 -23.47 4.64
C THR A 145 -2.67 -24.87 4.11
N LEU A 146 -2.61 -25.90 4.96
CA LEU A 146 -2.98 -27.27 4.61
C LEU A 146 -4.45 -27.36 4.19
N CYS A 147 -5.36 -26.73 4.94
CA CYS A 147 -6.79 -26.67 4.59
C CYS A 147 -7.01 -26.03 3.20
N LYS A 148 -6.27 -24.98 2.85
CA LYS A 148 -6.34 -24.37 1.51
C LYS A 148 -5.84 -25.28 0.38
N ILE A 149 -4.86 -26.15 0.66
CA ILE A 149 -4.35 -27.11 -0.33
C ILE A 149 -5.37 -28.23 -0.54
N ILE A 150 -6.04 -28.66 0.54
CA ILE A 150 -7.12 -29.66 0.49
C ILE A 150 -8.31 -29.12 -0.31
N ASP A 151 -8.81 -27.92 0.03
CA ASP A 151 -9.85 -27.22 -0.74
C ASP A 151 -9.57 -25.70 -0.76
N PRO A 152 -9.36 -25.09 -1.94
CA PRO A 152 -9.17 -23.64 -2.07
C PRO A 152 -10.29 -22.79 -1.45
N LYS A 153 -11.52 -23.31 -1.32
CA LYS A 153 -12.64 -22.61 -0.66
C LYS A 153 -12.37 -22.32 0.82
N ALA A 154 -11.49 -23.08 1.46
CA ALA A 154 -11.08 -22.87 2.85
C ALA A 154 -10.46 -21.48 3.09
N GLU A 155 -9.99 -20.78 2.04
CA GLU A 155 -9.53 -19.40 2.16
C GLU A 155 -10.64 -18.42 2.55
N PHE A 156 -11.89 -18.72 2.17
CA PHE A 156 -13.03 -17.83 2.33
C PHE A 156 -14.05 -18.37 3.34
N ASP A 157 -14.12 -19.68 3.57
CA ASP A 157 -15.11 -20.30 4.44
C ASP A 157 -14.47 -20.91 5.72
N PRO A 158 -14.57 -20.23 6.88
CA PRO A 158 -14.08 -20.75 8.15
C PRO A 158 -14.81 -22.01 8.64
N LEU A 159 -16.07 -22.24 8.22
CA LEU A 159 -16.81 -23.44 8.59
C LEU A 159 -16.23 -24.69 7.94
N LEU A 160 -15.79 -24.56 6.69
CA LEU A 160 -15.08 -25.64 5.99
C LEU A 160 -13.76 -25.98 6.69
N VAL A 161 -13.00 -24.97 7.11
CA VAL A 161 -11.77 -25.17 7.90
C VAL A 161 -12.07 -25.88 9.23
N LEU A 162 -13.11 -25.45 9.94
CA LEU A 162 -13.56 -26.09 11.18
C LEU A 162 -13.91 -27.57 10.93
N SER A 163 -14.65 -27.88 9.87
CA SER A 163 -15.00 -29.25 9.46
C SER A 163 -13.77 -30.10 9.20
N MET A 164 -12.81 -29.58 8.43
CA MET A 164 -11.58 -30.31 8.10
C MET A 164 -10.79 -30.65 9.36
N ILE A 165 -10.59 -29.69 10.27
CA ILE A 165 -9.84 -29.92 11.51
C ILE A 165 -10.60 -30.87 12.43
N TYR A 166 -11.93 -30.74 12.56
CA TYR A 166 -12.75 -31.65 13.36
C TYR A 166 -12.64 -33.10 12.87
N ASN A 167 -12.72 -33.31 11.55
CA ASN A 167 -12.62 -34.65 10.95
C ASN A 167 -11.19 -35.20 10.94
N ALA A 168 -10.17 -34.34 10.83
CA ALA A 168 -8.76 -34.74 10.98
C ALA A 168 -8.46 -35.12 12.43
N ALA A 169 -8.94 -34.35 13.41
CA ALA A 169 -8.77 -34.64 14.83
C ALA A 169 -9.42 -35.97 15.27
N LYS A 170 -10.50 -36.41 14.61
CA LYS A 170 -11.07 -37.77 14.82
C LYS A 170 -10.14 -38.89 14.38
N GLN A 171 -9.25 -38.62 13.43
CA GLN A 171 -8.29 -39.59 12.87
C GLN A 171 -6.90 -39.45 13.51
N SER A 172 -6.64 -38.33 14.19
CA SER A 172 -5.38 -38.05 14.88
C SER A 172 -5.14 -39.01 16.05
N PRO A 173 -4.02 -39.78 16.05
CA PRO A 173 -3.66 -40.61 17.18
C PRO A 173 -3.43 -39.76 18.45
N GLY A 174 -3.91 -40.26 19.59
CA GLY A 174 -3.73 -39.63 20.90
C GLY A 174 -4.63 -38.42 21.17
N VAL A 175 -5.55 -38.08 20.26
CA VAL A 175 -6.46 -36.95 20.37
C VAL A 175 -7.89 -37.44 20.50
N SER A 176 -8.72 -36.73 21.26
CA SER A 176 -10.16 -36.97 21.33
C SER A 176 -10.95 -35.68 21.13
N VAL A 177 -12.09 -35.80 20.45
CA VAL A 177 -13.01 -34.68 20.19
C VAL A 177 -14.40 -35.01 20.74
N SER A 178 -15.14 -33.98 21.14
CA SER A 178 -16.53 -34.15 21.58
C SER A 178 -17.47 -34.41 20.40
N ASN A 179 -18.46 -35.27 20.62
CA ASN A 179 -19.54 -35.52 19.63
C ASN A 179 -20.65 -34.47 19.70
N ARG A 180 -20.69 -33.64 20.75
CA ARG A 180 -21.74 -32.63 20.97
C ARG A 180 -21.26 -31.20 20.74
N ASN A 181 -19.98 -30.94 20.99
CA ASN A 181 -19.36 -29.61 20.98
C ASN A 181 -18.01 -29.65 20.24
N PHE A 182 -17.42 -28.50 19.92
CA PHE A 182 -16.14 -28.40 19.19
C PHE A 182 -14.93 -28.34 20.13
N TRP A 183 -14.96 -29.12 21.21
CA TRP A 183 -13.84 -29.30 22.13
C TRP A 183 -12.91 -30.40 21.62
N ILE A 184 -11.61 -30.15 21.73
CA ILE A 184 -10.53 -31.09 21.43
C ILE A 184 -9.59 -31.20 22.63
N GLN A 185 -9.13 -32.40 22.94
CA GLN A 185 -8.26 -32.69 24.09
C GLN A 185 -7.34 -33.88 23.80
N SER A 186 -6.29 -34.02 24.61
CA SER A 186 -5.49 -35.26 24.62
C SER A 186 -6.32 -36.44 25.14
N GLN A 187 -6.15 -37.61 24.55
CA GLN A 187 -6.78 -38.86 25.00
C GLN A 187 -6.13 -39.39 26.28
N ARG A 188 -4.87 -39.05 26.52
CA ARG A 188 -4.13 -39.41 27.73
C ARG A 188 -3.94 -38.16 28.59
N PRO A 189 -4.01 -38.27 29.93
CA PRO A 189 -3.62 -37.16 30.80
C PRO A 189 -2.16 -36.80 30.56
N TYR A 190 -1.86 -35.50 30.54
CA TYR A 190 -0.49 -35.00 30.50
C TYR A 190 0.27 -35.43 31.75
N SER A 191 1.58 -35.69 31.61
CA SER A 191 2.45 -35.95 32.77
C SER A 191 2.47 -34.74 33.74
N PRO A 192 2.66 -34.96 35.06
CA PRO A 192 2.74 -33.88 36.03
C PRO A 192 3.81 -32.84 35.67
N GLU A 193 4.95 -33.30 35.16
CA GLU A 193 6.05 -32.43 34.73
C GLU A 193 5.64 -31.53 33.55
N ALA A 194 4.91 -32.09 32.58
CA ALA A 194 4.41 -31.33 31.43
C ALA A 194 3.38 -30.27 31.86
N VAL A 195 2.52 -30.59 32.83
CA VAL A 195 1.56 -29.64 33.42
C VAL A 195 2.28 -28.54 34.18
N ASP A 196 3.22 -28.88 35.06
CA ASP A 196 3.99 -27.90 35.82
C ASP A 196 4.78 -26.95 34.91
N LEU A 197 5.38 -27.47 33.84
CA LEU A 197 6.09 -26.66 32.84
C LEU A 197 5.13 -25.71 32.09
N ALA A 198 3.96 -26.19 31.65
CA ALA A 198 2.96 -25.36 31.00
C ALA A 198 2.44 -24.25 31.92
N LEU A 199 2.35 -24.51 33.23
CA LEU A 199 1.93 -23.56 34.25
C LEU A 199 3.03 -22.55 34.60
N GLN A 200 4.30 -22.94 34.57
CA GLN A 200 5.46 -22.04 34.76
C GLN A 200 5.61 -21.04 33.62
N CYS A 201 5.26 -21.43 32.40
CA CYS A 201 5.30 -20.55 31.24
C CYS A 201 4.19 -19.47 31.25
N TRP A 202 3.27 -19.48 32.20
CA TRP A 202 2.16 -18.54 32.27
C TRP A 202 2.30 -17.59 33.46
N SER A 203 2.23 -16.29 33.20
CA SER A 203 2.07 -15.27 34.23
C SER A 203 0.59 -15.08 34.55
N GLY A 204 0.25 -15.14 35.83
CA GLY A 204 -1.06 -14.83 36.41
C GLY A 204 -1.88 -13.77 35.68
N ILE A 205 -3.16 -14.05 35.39
CA ILE A 205 -4.19 -12.99 35.39
C ILE A 205 -4.66 -12.86 36.83
N SER A 206 -4.04 -11.96 37.61
CA SER A 206 -4.37 -11.78 39.04
C SER A 206 -5.69 -11.05 39.27
N ASP A 207 -6.15 -10.26 38.29
CA ASP A 207 -7.38 -9.47 38.33
C ASP A 207 -8.21 -9.68 37.05
N PRO A 208 -9.55 -9.69 37.12
CA PRO A 208 -10.39 -9.84 35.94
C PRO A 208 -10.12 -8.71 34.94
N ILE A 209 -9.76 -9.09 33.71
CA ILE A 209 -9.44 -8.14 32.64
C ILE A 209 -10.74 -7.72 31.97
N ARG A 210 -10.98 -6.41 31.92
CA ARG A 210 -12.12 -5.83 31.21
C ARG A 210 -11.66 -5.26 29.88
N VAL A 211 -12.18 -5.80 28.77
CA VAL A 211 -11.82 -5.39 27.40
C VAL A 211 -13.05 -4.83 26.70
N GLU A 212 -12.90 -3.72 25.98
CA GLU A 212 -13.97 -3.20 25.14
C GLU A 212 -13.93 -3.84 23.75
N ALA A 213 -15.10 -4.17 23.22
CA ALA A 213 -15.28 -4.79 21.92
C ALA A 213 -16.53 -4.25 21.21
N VAL A 214 -16.67 -4.56 19.92
CA VAL A 214 -17.81 -4.10 19.10
C VAL A 214 -18.62 -5.30 18.63
N LEU A 215 -19.89 -5.38 19.05
CA LEU A 215 -20.88 -6.32 18.52
C LEU A 215 -21.43 -5.77 17.20
N ILE A 216 -21.39 -6.59 16.16
CA ILE A 216 -21.86 -6.28 14.81
C ILE A 216 -23.00 -7.24 14.50
N PRO A 217 -24.25 -6.76 14.59
CA PRO A 217 -25.41 -7.57 14.31
C PRO A 217 -25.44 -8.09 12.87
N CYS A 218 -26.04 -9.26 12.66
CA CYS A 218 -26.25 -9.85 11.36
C CYS A 218 -27.25 -9.03 10.53
N ALA A 219 -28.30 -8.53 11.18
CA ALA A 219 -29.31 -7.66 10.58
C ALA A 219 -28.68 -6.31 10.18
N MET A 220 -28.90 -5.89 8.93
CA MET A 220 -28.38 -4.61 8.40
C MET A 220 -29.08 -3.39 9.00
N GLU A 221 -30.29 -3.56 9.53
CA GLU A 221 -31.09 -2.52 10.17
C GLU A 221 -30.54 -2.12 11.54
N ASP A 222 -29.81 -3.01 12.21
CA ASP A 222 -29.21 -2.75 13.51
C ASP A 222 -27.78 -2.19 13.35
N GLY A 223 -27.46 -1.11 14.06
CA GLY A 223 -26.11 -0.56 14.09
C GLY A 223 -25.13 -1.40 14.94
N PRO A 224 -23.81 -1.25 14.73
CA PRO A 224 -22.80 -1.81 15.63
C PRO A 224 -22.96 -1.24 17.05
N LYS A 225 -22.70 -2.06 18.08
CA LYS A 225 -22.88 -1.70 19.50
C LYS A 225 -21.61 -2.00 20.30
N MET A 226 -21.29 -1.15 21.25
CA MET A 226 -20.21 -1.42 22.22
C MET A 226 -20.62 -2.50 23.19
N VAL A 227 -19.72 -3.45 23.45
CA VAL A 227 -19.86 -4.49 24.46
C VAL A 227 -18.58 -4.57 25.30
N SER A 228 -18.74 -4.95 26.57
CA SER A 228 -17.61 -5.17 27.48
C SER A 228 -17.42 -6.67 27.65
N LEU A 229 -16.19 -7.12 27.42
CA LEU A 229 -15.75 -8.48 27.68
C LEU A 229 -15.10 -8.55 29.06
N ASN A 230 -15.55 -9.46 29.91
CA ASN A 230 -15.01 -9.68 31.25
C ASN A 230 -14.29 -11.04 31.30
N ILE A 231 -12.97 -11.01 31.34
CA ILE A 231 -12.12 -12.21 31.30
C ILE A 231 -11.65 -12.52 32.71
N SER A 232 -12.10 -13.64 33.27
CA SER A 232 -11.74 -14.10 34.62
C SER A 232 -10.57 -15.10 34.61
N GLU A 233 -9.84 -15.16 35.72
CA GLU A 233 -8.60 -15.95 35.89
C GLU A 233 -8.71 -17.46 35.55
N ASN A 234 -9.87 -18.08 35.77
CA ASN A 234 -10.07 -19.52 35.59
C ASN A 234 -11.03 -19.89 34.44
N GLU A 235 -11.39 -18.93 33.58
CA GLU A 235 -12.23 -19.19 32.42
C GLU A 235 -11.48 -18.88 31.13
N HIS A 236 -11.77 -19.66 30.10
CA HIS A 236 -11.26 -19.37 28.77
C HIS A 236 -11.92 -18.10 28.25
N TYR A 237 -11.17 -17.15 27.67
CA TYR A 237 -11.70 -15.84 27.25
C TYR A 237 -12.87 -15.93 26.25
N MET A 238 -12.95 -17.02 25.46
CA MET A 238 -14.08 -17.27 24.57
C MET A 238 -15.41 -17.52 25.31
N GLY A 239 -15.39 -17.75 26.63
CA GLY A 239 -16.58 -17.92 27.45
C GLY A 239 -17.47 -16.68 27.46
N ASP A 240 -16.92 -15.51 27.80
CA ASP A 240 -17.71 -14.28 27.81
C ASP A 240 -18.11 -13.84 26.39
N ILE A 241 -17.25 -14.12 25.39
CA ILE A 241 -17.59 -13.89 23.97
C ILE A 241 -18.79 -14.75 23.56
N ALA A 242 -18.83 -16.03 23.94
CA ALA A 242 -19.95 -16.92 23.67
C ALA A 242 -21.25 -16.38 24.27
N LEU A 243 -21.19 -15.86 25.51
CA LEU A 243 -22.33 -15.22 26.15
C LEU A 243 -22.83 -14.00 25.36
N LYS A 244 -21.93 -13.14 24.85
CA LYS A 244 -22.34 -11.98 24.03
C LYS A 244 -22.98 -12.38 22.69
N LEU A 245 -22.56 -13.51 22.14
CA LEU A 245 -23.06 -14.05 20.88
C LEU A 245 -24.29 -14.96 21.05
N SER A 246 -24.77 -15.17 22.29
CA SER A 246 -25.80 -16.15 22.62
C SER A 246 -25.48 -17.58 22.12
N ALA A 247 -24.18 -17.92 22.07
CA ALA A 247 -23.73 -19.25 21.71
C ALA A 247 -23.93 -20.21 22.88
N THR A 248 -24.22 -21.47 22.57
CA THR A 248 -24.57 -22.51 23.57
C THR A 248 -23.38 -22.92 24.43
N ASP A 249 -22.16 -22.88 23.88
CA ASP A 249 -20.93 -23.29 24.56
C ASP A 249 -19.71 -22.54 23.96
N PRO A 250 -18.65 -22.28 24.74
CA PRO A 250 -17.48 -21.52 24.28
C PRO A 250 -16.76 -22.14 23.07
N SER A 251 -16.84 -23.46 22.88
CA SER A 251 -16.26 -24.13 21.71
C SER A 251 -16.98 -23.81 20.40
N HIS A 252 -18.22 -23.34 20.46
CA HIS A 252 -18.96 -22.89 19.28
C HIS A 252 -18.58 -21.48 18.85
N VAL A 253 -17.62 -20.83 19.51
CA VAL A 253 -17.08 -19.55 19.03
C VAL A 253 -16.00 -19.80 17.98
N LEU A 254 -16.26 -19.37 16.75
CA LEU A 254 -15.30 -19.33 15.66
C LEU A 254 -14.50 -18.04 15.66
N VAL A 255 -13.30 -18.10 15.07
CA VAL A 255 -12.38 -16.97 15.00
C VAL A 255 -12.03 -16.72 13.54
N SER A 256 -12.20 -15.48 13.07
CA SER A 256 -11.76 -15.08 11.74
C SER A 256 -10.25 -14.91 11.68
N ARG A 257 -9.72 -14.75 10.47
CA ARG A 257 -8.39 -14.18 10.27
C ARG A 257 -8.26 -12.80 10.95
N THR A 258 -7.03 -12.35 11.15
CA THR A 258 -6.75 -11.01 11.63
C THR A 258 -7.28 -9.94 10.67
N VAL A 259 -7.90 -8.93 11.26
CA VAL A 259 -8.47 -7.76 10.60
C VAL A 259 -7.47 -6.62 10.76
N ASP A 260 -7.10 -6.00 9.64
CA ASP A 260 -6.18 -4.86 9.56
C ASP A 260 -4.67 -5.20 9.59
N LYS A 261 -3.82 -4.33 10.21
CA LYS A 261 -2.35 -4.48 10.20
C LYS A 261 -1.97 -5.67 11.06
N ALA A 262 -0.92 -6.39 10.67
CA ALA A 262 -0.40 -7.53 11.43
C ALA A 262 0.02 -7.19 12.88
N SER A 263 0.16 -5.90 13.23
CA SER A 263 0.46 -5.43 14.59
C SER A 263 -0.77 -5.31 15.49
N SER A 264 -1.98 -5.21 14.93
CA SER A 264 -3.23 -5.22 15.67
C SER A 264 -3.88 -6.59 15.49
N GLU A 265 -3.88 -7.43 16.52
CA GLU A 265 -4.43 -8.80 16.46
C GLU A 265 -5.97 -8.84 16.53
N MET A 266 -6.64 -7.82 15.99
CA MET A 266 -8.10 -7.75 15.94
C MET A 266 -8.68 -8.90 15.11
N ARG A 267 -9.70 -9.58 15.63
CA ARG A 267 -10.39 -10.70 14.97
C ARG A 267 -11.89 -10.59 15.20
N PHE A 268 -12.66 -11.19 14.29
CA PHE A 268 -14.07 -11.43 14.51
C PHE A 268 -14.27 -12.78 15.20
N TYR A 269 -15.16 -12.76 16.18
CA TYR A 269 -15.68 -13.94 16.86
C TYR A 269 -17.14 -14.09 16.51
N PHE A 270 -17.58 -15.27 16.11
CA PHE A 270 -18.94 -15.51 15.64
C PHE A 270 -19.37 -16.96 15.92
N PRO A 271 -20.67 -17.26 16.02
CA PRO A 271 -21.14 -18.59 16.40
C PRO A 271 -20.98 -19.60 15.24
N ALA A 272 -20.58 -20.82 15.59
CA ALA A 272 -20.62 -21.99 14.75
C ALA A 272 -22.03 -22.62 14.78
N PRO A 273 -22.49 -23.21 13.67
CA PRO A 273 -23.66 -24.10 13.66
C PRO A 273 -23.35 -25.46 14.30
N ASP A 274 -24.36 -26.31 14.43
CA ASP A 274 -24.26 -27.61 15.09
C ASP A 274 -23.17 -28.53 14.53
N VAL A 275 -22.56 -29.34 15.41
CA VAL A 275 -21.45 -30.25 15.08
C VAL A 275 -21.76 -31.22 13.96
N GLN A 276 -23.00 -31.73 13.88
CA GLN A 276 -23.40 -32.65 12.82
C GLN A 276 -23.34 -31.97 11.44
N PHE A 277 -23.87 -30.75 11.34
CA PHE A 277 -23.82 -29.96 10.12
C PHE A 277 -22.37 -29.71 9.72
N VAL A 278 -21.54 -29.25 10.67
CA VAL A 278 -20.12 -28.97 10.42
C VAL A 278 -19.37 -30.23 9.99
N SER A 279 -19.56 -31.39 10.63
CA SER A 279 -18.83 -32.62 10.27
C SER A 279 -19.11 -33.10 8.84
N ASP A 280 -20.29 -32.79 8.29
CA ASP A 280 -20.71 -33.25 6.97
C ASP A 280 -20.23 -32.32 5.84
N LEU A 281 -19.85 -31.07 6.14
CA LEU A 281 -19.36 -30.10 5.15
C LEU A 281 -18.14 -30.59 4.37
N SER A 282 -17.13 -31.17 5.03
CA SER A 282 -15.94 -31.66 4.34
C SER A 282 -16.11 -33.05 3.71
N LYS A 283 -17.27 -33.71 3.89
CA LYS A 283 -17.55 -35.03 3.28
C LYS A 283 -18.26 -34.90 1.92
N GLN A 284 -18.87 -33.75 1.63
CA GLN A 284 -19.58 -33.51 0.38
C GLN A 284 -18.65 -32.81 -0.63
N LEU A 285 -18.00 -33.60 -1.49
CA LEU A 285 -17.17 -33.07 -2.57
C LEU A 285 -17.96 -32.65 -3.83
N VAL A 286 -19.22 -33.03 -4.00
CA VAL A 286 -20.04 -32.64 -5.16
C VAL A 286 -21.52 -32.75 -4.78
N ASP A 287 -22.22 -31.64 -4.57
CA ASP A 287 -23.43 -31.30 -5.32
C ASP A 287 -23.96 -29.90 -4.97
N ASP A 288 -24.63 -29.30 -5.95
CA ASP A 288 -25.09 -27.92 -5.93
C ASP A 288 -26.27 -27.67 -4.98
N ARG A 289 -26.38 -26.38 -4.66
CA ARG A 289 -27.38 -25.72 -3.82
C ARG A 289 -28.80 -26.19 -4.13
N GLU A 290 -29.49 -26.76 -3.15
CA GLU A 290 -30.86 -26.39 -2.77
C GLU A 290 -31.35 -27.27 -1.61
N ASN A 291 -31.96 -26.63 -0.60
CA ASN A 291 -32.74 -27.25 0.48
C ASN A 291 -32.03 -28.16 1.50
N ARG A 292 -31.26 -27.56 2.41
CA ARG A 292 -31.27 -28.02 3.81
C ARG A 292 -31.45 -26.85 4.78
N ASN A 293 -32.59 -26.87 5.47
CA ASN A 293 -33.00 -25.95 6.53
C ASN A 293 -31.90 -25.80 7.60
N MET A 294 -31.33 -24.61 7.77
CA MET A 294 -31.25 -23.84 9.03
C MET A 294 -30.36 -22.56 8.88
N ASN A 295 -30.99 -21.40 9.11
CA ASN A 295 -30.55 -20.19 9.84
C ASN A 295 -29.10 -19.63 9.79
N CYS A 296 -28.20 -20.03 8.88
CA CYS A 296 -26.90 -19.36 8.74
C CYS A 296 -27.01 -18.09 7.88
N ILE A 297 -27.62 -17.03 8.42
CA ILE A 297 -27.67 -15.72 7.77
C ILE A 297 -26.25 -15.14 7.74
N ILE A 298 -25.79 -14.75 6.55
CA ILE A 298 -24.47 -14.15 6.36
C ILE A 298 -24.47 -12.73 6.91
N ASN A 299 -23.55 -12.45 7.82
CA ASN A 299 -23.27 -11.11 8.30
C ASN A 299 -22.45 -10.37 7.24
N LYS A 300 -23.13 -9.60 6.38
CA LYS A 300 -22.50 -8.91 5.24
C LYS A 300 -21.39 -7.96 5.68
N ARG A 301 -21.57 -7.24 6.79
CA ARG A 301 -20.60 -6.27 7.32
C ARG A 301 -19.33 -6.95 7.81
N ALA A 302 -19.47 -7.91 8.72
CA ALA A 302 -18.33 -8.66 9.25
C ALA A 302 -17.63 -9.45 8.14
N SER A 303 -18.41 -10.03 7.21
CA SER A 303 -17.86 -10.78 6.07
C SER A 303 -17.07 -9.90 5.13
N TYR A 304 -17.53 -8.69 4.81
CA TYR A 304 -16.81 -7.76 3.95
C TYR A 304 -15.49 -7.27 4.58
N ILE A 305 -15.51 -6.97 5.88
CA ILE A 305 -14.34 -6.50 6.61
C ILE A 305 -13.27 -7.62 6.68
N SER A 306 -13.66 -8.78 7.21
CA SER A 306 -12.78 -9.94 7.39
C SER A 306 -12.40 -10.62 6.08
N GLY A 307 -13.20 -10.42 5.02
CA GLY A 307 -13.24 -11.17 3.76
C GLY A 307 -13.32 -12.69 3.92
N GLN A 308 -13.82 -13.19 5.05
CA GLN A 308 -14.32 -14.56 5.20
C GLN A 308 -15.83 -14.51 5.28
N THR A 309 -16.50 -15.60 4.94
CA THR A 309 -17.94 -15.71 5.21
C THR A 309 -18.14 -15.84 6.71
N ILE A 310 -18.78 -14.83 7.31
CA ILE A 310 -19.14 -14.77 8.73
C ILE A 310 -20.65 -14.90 8.84
N TYR A 311 -21.11 -15.74 9.77
CA TYR A 311 -22.51 -16.07 9.98
C TYR A 311 -23.00 -15.54 11.33
N GLY A 312 -24.27 -15.15 11.40
CA GLY A 312 -24.89 -14.64 12.61
C GLY A 312 -24.27 -13.33 13.11
N ASP A 313 -24.49 -13.00 14.38
CA ASP A 313 -23.86 -11.84 14.99
C ASP A 313 -22.36 -12.08 15.17
N ALA A 314 -21.56 -11.02 15.14
CA ALA A 314 -20.12 -11.13 15.30
C ALA A 314 -19.58 -10.09 16.28
N VAL A 315 -18.63 -10.48 17.14
CA VAL A 315 -17.90 -9.57 18.02
C VAL A 315 -16.53 -9.29 17.41
N LEU A 316 -16.21 -8.03 17.17
CA LEU A 316 -14.87 -7.57 16.81
C LEU A 316 -14.11 -7.23 18.09
N ALA A 317 -13.03 -7.95 18.38
CA ALA A 317 -12.20 -7.75 19.56
C ALA A 317 -10.72 -7.97 19.27
N ASN A 318 -9.84 -7.40 20.10
CA ASN A 318 -8.41 -7.67 20.10
C ASN A 318 -8.07 -8.46 21.37
N VAL A 319 -8.32 -9.77 21.34
CA VAL A 319 -8.08 -10.68 22.49
C VAL A 319 -7.53 -12.01 21.99
N GLY A 320 -6.33 -12.40 22.41
CA GLY A 320 -5.79 -13.71 22.05
C GLY A 320 -4.34 -13.92 22.44
N TYR A 321 -3.85 -15.12 22.20
CA TYR A 321 -2.44 -15.48 22.41
C TYR A 321 -1.66 -15.30 21.11
N THR A 322 -0.44 -14.76 21.23
CA THR A 322 0.42 -14.44 20.08
C THR A 322 1.72 -15.22 20.16
N ARG A 323 2.53 -15.18 19.09
CA ARG A 323 3.76 -15.98 19.03
C ARG A 323 4.89 -15.44 19.91
N ARG A 324 4.76 -14.20 20.40
CA ARG A 324 5.84 -13.53 21.14
C ARG A 324 5.74 -13.78 22.63
N ASP A 325 4.52 -13.94 23.15
CA ASP A 325 4.25 -14.03 24.58
C ASP A 325 3.23 -15.15 24.84
N THR A 326 3.43 -15.88 25.93
CA THR A 326 2.45 -16.83 26.49
C THR A 326 1.32 -16.12 27.25
N GLU A 327 1.41 -14.79 27.36
CA GLU A 327 0.41 -13.93 27.97
C GLU A 327 -0.76 -13.65 27.03
N LEU A 328 -1.94 -13.48 27.61
CA LEU A 328 -3.14 -13.09 26.87
C LEU A 328 -3.01 -11.62 26.47
N GLN A 329 -2.87 -11.35 25.18
CA GLN A 329 -2.85 -9.98 24.67
C GLN A 329 -4.29 -9.46 24.56
N THR A 330 -4.50 -8.25 25.08
CA THR A 330 -5.79 -7.56 25.04
C THR A 330 -5.60 -6.09 24.69
N ASP A 331 -6.52 -5.54 23.90
CA ASP A 331 -6.60 -4.11 23.61
C ASP A 331 -8.06 -3.70 23.40
N HIS A 332 -8.37 -2.44 23.70
CA HIS A 332 -9.73 -1.91 23.58
C HIS A 332 -10.08 -1.65 22.12
N VAL A 333 -11.19 -2.25 21.67
CA VAL A 333 -11.78 -1.97 20.36
C VAL A 333 -13.06 -1.18 20.55
N ASN A 334 -13.10 0.03 19.98
CA ASN A 334 -14.25 0.91 20.04
C ASN A 334 -14.92 1.11 18.68
N LEU A 335 -16.04 1.84 18.65
CA LEU A 335 -16.75 2.16 17.42
C LEU A 335 -15.89 2.95 16.43
N CYS A 336 -15.03 3.85 16.91
CA CYS A 336 -14.10 4.59 16.05
C CYS A 336 -13.18 3.63 15.28
N THR A 337 -12.61 2.62 15.95
CA THR A 337 -11.80 1.57 15.31
C THR A 337 -12.60 0.84 14.22
N TYR A 338 -13.85 0.45 14.51
CA TYR A 338 -14.73 -0.19 13.53
C TYR A 338 -14.96 0.67 12.27
N TYR A 339 -15.32 1.94 12.45
CA TYR A 339 -15.57 2.84 11.31
C TYR A 339 -14.29 3.22 10.56
N ARG A 340 -13.14 3.31 11.24
CA ARG A 340 -11.83 3.47 10.58
C ARG A 340 -11.47 2.27 9.71
N ILE A 341 -11.79 1.04 10.15
CA ILE A 341 -11.59 -0.17 9.33
C ILE A 341 -12.47 -0.14 8.07
N LEU A 342 -13.72 0.30 8.18
CA LEU A 342 -14.61 0.48 7.03
C LEU A 342 -14.10 1.57 6.09
N LEU A 343 -13.76 2.75 6.63
CA LEU A 343 -13.21 3.86 5.86
C LEU A 343 -11.97 3.43 5.08
N ARG A 344 -11.07 2.65 5.67
CA ARG A 344 -9.86 2.16 5.00
C ARG A 344 -10.14 1.26 3.79
N LYS A 345 -11.33 0.68 3.67
CA LYS A 345 -11.74 -0.08 2.48
C LYS A 345 -12.06 0.85 1.31
N LEU A 346 -12.31 2.14 1.54
CA LEU A 346 -12.57 3.11 0.47
C LEU A 346 -11.25 3.57 -0.19
N PRO A 347 -11.28 3.95 -1.49
CA PRO A 347 -10.10 4.38 -2.23
C PRO A 347 -9.37 5.58 -1.62
N ASP A 348 -10.11 6.54 -1.06
CA ASP A 348 -9.59 7.75 -0.42
C ASP A 348 -9.41 7.61 1.10
N GLY A 349 -10.04 6.61 1.72
CA GLY A 349 -9.98 6.41 3.16
C GLY A 349 -8.57 6.11 3.69
N ILE A 350 -7.74 5.39 2.92
CA ILE A 350 -6.32 5.17 3.27
C ILE A 350 -5.57 6.51 3.33
N TYR A 351 -5.85 7.42 2.39
CA TYR A 351 -5.23 8.74 2.34
C TYR A 351 -5.63 9.57 3.56
N LYS A 352 -6.94 9.66 3.84
CA LYS A 352 -7.49 10.35 5.02
C LYS A 352 -6.90 9.86 6.34
N ILE A 353 -6.86 8.54 6.55
CA ILE A 353 -6.30 7.92 7.76
C ILE A 353 -4.79 8.19 7.85
N SER A 354 -4.06 8.15 6.73
CA SER A 354 -2.61 8.40 6.72
C SER A 354 -2.22 9.83 7.08
N LYS A 355 -3.13 10.78 6.89
CA LYS A 355 -2.97 12.19 7.25
C LYS A 355 -3.45 12.50 8.68
N ASP A 356 -4.05 11.51 9.35
CA ASP A 356 -4.78 11.68 10.62
C ASP A 356 -5.78 12.85 10.55
N SER A 357 -6.45 12.97 9.40
CA SER A 357 -7.37 14.07 9.10
C SER A 357 -8.53 13.54 8.26
N ILE A 358 -9.50 12.95 8.94
CA ILE A 358 -10.61 12.20 8.32
C ILE A 358 -11.66 13.16 7.74
N LEU A 359 -11.98 14.20 8.51
CA LEU A 359 -13.00 15.19 8.16
C LEU A 359 -12.47 16.29 7.25
N VAL A 360 -11.15 16.51 7.19
CA VAL A 360 -10.54 17.60 6.42
C VAL A 360 -9.90 17.13 5.11
N ALA A 361 -9.08 16.09 5.12
CA ALA A 361 -8.31 15.69 3.93
C ALA A 361 -9.21 15.04 2.87
N GLU A 362 -8.94 15.28 1.59
CA GLU A 362 -9.56 14.61 0.45
C GLU A 362 -8.47 14.06 -0.48
N LEU A 363 -8.75 12.98 -1.21
CA LEU A 363 -7.78 12.43 -2.16
C LEU A 363 -7.53 13.46 -3.30
N PRO A 364 -6.29 13.97 -3.46
CA PRO A 364 -6.01 15.00 -4.46
C PRO A 364 -6.27 14.48 -5.89
N CYS A 365 -6.67 15.38 -6.78
CA CYS A 365 -6.98 15.03 -8.17
C CYS A 365 -5.77 15.11 -9.12
N VAL A 366 -4.67 15.72 -8.66
CA VAL A 366 -3.41 15.92 -9.40
C VAL A 366 -2.23 15.44 -8.55
N TYR A 367 -1.20 14.90 -9.20
CA TYR A 367 0.05 14.53 -8.55
C TYR A 367 1.18 15.43 -9.02
N ALA A 368 1.79 16.15 -8.07
CA ALA A 368 3.06 16.84 -8.25
C ALA A 368 4.05 16.37 -7.19
N ARG A 369 5.25 15.95 -7.62
CA ARG A 369 6.23 15.27 -6.75
C ARG A 369 6.63 16.11 -5.54
N THR A 370 6.78 17.42 -5.72
CA THR A 370 7.29 18.34 -4.71
C THR A 370 6.22 18.79 -3.72
N SER A 371 4.95 18.80 -4.13
CA SER A 371 3.82 19.24 -3.32
C SER A 371 3.01 18.10 -2.70
N TRP A 372 3.07 16.89 -3.26
CA TRP A 372 2.32 15.74 -2.77
C TRP A 372 2.66 15.42 -1.31
N LYS A 373 1.62 15.33 -0.47
CA LYS A 373 1.73 14.94 0.95
C LYS A 373 1.03 13.61 1.19
N GLY A 374 1.67 12.73 1.94
CA GLY A 374 1.16 11.40 2.29
C GLY A 374 1.72 10.29 1.40
N PRO A 375 1.17 9.06 1.51
CA PRO A 375 1.63 7.91 0.72
C PRO A 375 1.50 8.16 -0.78
N SER A 376 2.42 7.64 -1.59
CA SER A 376 2.38 7.85 -3.03
C SER A 376 1.12 7.24 -3.66
N PRO A 377 0.57 7.80 -4.76
CA PRO A 377 -0.59 7.22 -5.45
C PRO A 377 -0.43 5.73 -5.78
N ARG A 378 0.77 5.30 -6.19
CA ARG A 378 1.09 3.89 -6.42
C ARG A 378 0.89 3.06 -5.15
N ASP A 379 1.42 3.52 -4.01
CA ASP A 379 1.33 2.78 -2.75
C ASP A 379 -0.10 2.75 -2.20
N LEU A 380 -0.86 3.84 -2.40
CA LEU A 380 -2.30 3.90 -2.09
C LEU A 380 -3.07 2.87 -2.94
N LEU A 381 -2.83 2.81 -4.26
CA LEU A 381 -3.49 1.86 -5.14
C LEU A 381 -3.13 0.41 -4.80
N CYS A 382 -1.85 0.12 -4.54
CA CYS A 382 -1.42 -1.20 -4.08
C CYS A 382 -2.11 -1.58 -2.76
N SER A 383 -2.19 -0.65 -1.80
CA SER A 383 -2.82 -0.89 -0.50
C SER A 383 -4.32 -1.12 -0.63
N PHE A 384 -5.01 -0.32 -1.45
CA PHE A 384 -6.43 -0.51 -1.77
C PHE A 384 -6.68 -1.88 -2.39
N CYS A 385 -5.90 -2.26 -3.42
CA CYS A 385 -6.02 -3.57 -4.04
C CYS A 385 -5.82 -4.72 -3.03
N ARG A 386 -4.82 -4.64 -2.15
CA ARG A 386 -4.60 -5.65 -1.11
C ARG A 386 -5.79 -5.75 -0.14
N LEU A 387 -6.37 -4.62 0.27
CA LEU A 387 -7.50 -4.57 1.21
C LEU A 387 -8.82 -5.08 0.60
N GLN A 388 -8.99 -4.87 -0.71
CA GLN A 388 -10.08 -5.45 -1.52
C GLN A 388 -9.77 -6.87 -1.99
N ARG A 389 -8.57 -7.41 -1.68
CA ARG A 389 -8.09 -8.74 -2.08
C ARG A 389 -8.01 -8.95 -3.58
N LEU A 390 -7.62 -7.91 -4.28
CA LEU A 390 -7.22 -7.99 -5.67
C LEU A 390 -5.75 -8.43 -5.76
N SER A 391 -5.31 -8.77 -6.96
CA SER A 391 -3.89 -8.95 -7.24
C SER A 391 -3.16 -7.60 -7.15
N GLU A 392 -1.84 -7.63 -6.95
CA GLU A 392 -1.06 -6.38 -6.97
C GLU A 392 -1.19 -5.72 -8.35
N PRO A 393 -1.46 -4.40 -8.42
CA PRO A 393 -1.62 -3.70 -9.69
C PRO A 393 -0.39 -3.85 -10.58
N TYR A 394 -0.61 -4.14 -11.84
CA TYR A 394 0.45 -4.25 -12.84
C TYR A 394 0.65 -2.90 -13.52
N PHE A 395 1.89 -2.40 -13.49
CA PHE A 395 2.30 -1.15 -14.13
C PHE A 395 3.21 -1.47 -15.31
N ALA A 396 2.86 -1.00 -16.51
CA ALA A 396 3.72 -1.08 -17.69
C ALA A 396 4.13 0.32 -18.11
N ALA A 397 5.35 0.72 -17.75
CA ALA A 397 5.95 1.98 -18.16
C ALA A 397 6.79 1.78 -19.43
N ASN A 398 6.41 2.45 -20.51
CA ASN A 398 7.06 2.35 -21.81
C ASN A 398 7.72 3.68 -22.17
N ARG A 399 8.96 3.60 -22.68
CA ARG A 399 9.68 4.72 -23.27
C ARG A 399 9.11 5.00 -24.65
N VAL A 400 8.67 6.23 -24.87
CA VAL A 400 8.17 6.74 -26.15
C VAL A 400 9.25 7.64 -26.73
N SER A 401 9.74 7.30 -27.91
CA SER A 401 10.58 8.21 -28.67
C SER A 401 9.73 9.41 -29.09
N ALA A 402 10.17 10.62 -28.77
CA ALA A 402 9.54 11.82 -29.29
C ALA A 402 9.73 11.84 -30.82
N SER A 403 8.78 11.30 -31.56
CA SER A 403 8.69 11.56 -32.99
C SER A 403 8.30 13.02 -33.15
N CYS A 404 9.11 13.79 -33.86
CA CYS A 404 8.84 15.18 -34.20
C CYS A 404 7.51 15.33 -34.96
N ASN A 405 6.41 15.44 -34.23
CA ASN A 405 5.19 16.10 -34.69
C ASN A 405 4.99 17.28 -33.76
N VAL A 406 5.72 18.37 -34.06
CA VAL A 406 5.34 19.70 -33.58
C VAL A 406 3.97 20.00 -34.20
N LEU A 407 2.91 19.64 -33.48
CA LEU A 407 1.58 20.16 -33.74
C LEU A 407 1.59 21.63 -33.30
N GLY A 408 1.89 22.50 -34.25
CA GLY A 408 1.55 23.91 -34.13
C GLY A 408 0.05 24.05 -34.02
N SER A 409 -0.43 24.49 -32.86
CA SER A 409 -1.78 25.02 -32.70
C SER A 409 -1.74 26.07 -31.61
N ALA A 410 -1.64 27.33 -32.03
CA ALA A 410 -2.32 28.50 -31.47
C ALA A 410 -1.58 29.79 -31.85
N VAL A 411 -1.63 30.21 -33.12
CA VAL A 411 -1.67 31.65 -33.49
C VAL A 411 -2.48 31.77 -34.78
N GLY A 412 -3.38 32.77 -34.80
CA GLY A 412 -4.40 32.98 -35.81
C GLY A 412 -3.89 33.19 -37.24
N SER A 413 -4.80 32.90 -38.16
CA SER A 413 -4.74 33.05 -39.60
C SER A 413 -4.52 34.49 -40.04
N GLU A 414 -3.50 34.71 -40.89
CA GLU A 414 -3.60 35.62 -42.03
C GLU A 414 -2.97 34.93 -43.25
N GLU A 415 -3.75 34.84 -44.33
CA GLU A 415 -3.36 34.35 -45.64
C GLU A 415 -2.43 35.35 -46.36
N MET A 416 -1.40 34.87 -47.07
CA MET A 416 -1.19 35.17 -48.50
C MET A 416 0.05 34.44 -49.08
N GLY A 417 -0.10 33.88 -50.29
CA GLY A 417 0.95 33.94 -51.32
C GLY A 417 1.85 32.71 -51.57
N SER A 418 1.58 32.01 -52.67
CA SER A 418 2.32 30.88 -53.25
C SER A 418 3.76 31.17 -53.72
N ALA A 419 4.64 30.14 -53.78
CA ALA A 419 5.19 29.63 -55.06
C ALA A 419 6.21 28.47 -54.92
N LYS A 420 5.89 27.39 -55.67
CA LYS A 420 6.70 26.50 -56.51
C LYS A 420 7.97 25.77 -55.99
N ALA A 421 7.93 24.47 -56.31
CA ALA A 421 8.97 23.46 -56.20
C ALA A 421 10.14 23.64 -57.20
N THR A 422 11.32 23.19 -56.78
CA THR A 422 12.28 22.52 -57.66
C THR A 422 13.02 21.43 -56.87
N ALA A 423 13.03 20.22 -57.44
CA ALA A 423 13.70 19.05 -56.93
C ALA A 423 15.20 19.04 -57.28
N GLY A 424 15.99 18.37 -56.45
CA GLY A 424 17.24 17.69 -56.84
C GLY A 424 18.53 18.28 -56.26
N ASN A 425 19.04 17.70 -55.16
CA ASN A 425 20.21 16.82 -55.23
C ASN A 425 20.68 16.34 -53.84
N GLN A 426 20.79 15.01 -53.76
CA GLN A 426 21.92 14.22 -53.26
C GLN A 426 22.42 14.43 -51.82
N CYS A 427 22.25 13.34 -51.07
CA CYS A 427 22.89 12.92 -49.84
C CYS A 427 24.27 13.51 -49.56
N ALA A 428 24.39 14.17 -48.41
CA ALA A 428 25.59 14.14 -47.60
C ALA A 428 25.16 13.72 -46.18
N ASN A 429 25.65 12.57 -45.73
CA ASN A 429 25.52 12.09 -44.36
C ASN A 429 26.21 13.09 -43.43
N ASP A 430 25.45 14.01 -42.86
CA ASP A 430 25.92 14.86 -41.78
C ASP A 430 25.63 14.12 -40.47
N GLY A 431 26.69 13.54 -39.90
CA GLY A 431 26.69 12.81 -38.63
C GLY A 431 26.38 13.75 -37.47
N ARG A 432 25.13 14.18 -37.35
CA ARG A 432 24.64 14.85 -36.15
C ARG A 432 24.49 13.79 -35.07
N ILE A 433 25.38 13.83 -34.08
CA ILE A 433 25.09 13.29 -32.75
C ILE A 433 23.80 13.98 -32.31
N ALA A 434 22.69 13.25 -32.42
CA ALA A 434 21.39 13.70 -31.97
C ALA A 434 21.55 14.06 -30.49
N LYS A 435 21.29 15.32 -30.14
CA LYS A 435 20.89 15.64 -28.77
C LYS A 435 19.76 14.68 -28.44
N GLU A 436 20.00 13.73 -27.54
CA GLU A 436 18.99 12.78 -27.09
C GLU A 436 17.74 13.60 -26.74
N ASN A 437 16.67 13.40 -27.50
CA ASN A 437 15.37 13.95 -27.12
C ASN A 437 15.07 13.43 -25.71
N PRO A 438 14.56 14.29 -24.80
CA PRO A 438 14.23 13.83 -23.46
C PRO A 438 13.24 12.67 -23.58
N ASP A 439 13.60 11.56 -22.96
CA ASP A 439 12.77 10.38 -22.96
C ASP A 439 11.42 10.70 -22.36
N MET A 440 10.37 10.43 -23.13
CA MET A 440 9.02 10.55 -22.66
C MET A 440 8.52 9.16 -22.25
N PHE A 441 7.82 9.07 -21.15
CA PHE A 441 7.31 7.83 -20.60
C PHE A 441 5.79 7.85 -20.58
N LYS A 442 5.17 6.75 -20.99
CA LYS A 442 3.75 6.47 -20.79
C LYS A 442 3.61 5.28 -19.85
N CYS A 443 2.57 5.26 -19.03
CA CYS A 443 2.31 4.14 -18.12
C CYS A 443 0.87 3.65 -18.24
N SER A 444 0.69 2.37 -18.52
CA SER A 444 -0.60 1.69 -18.39
C SER A 444 -0.68 0.90 -17.08
N VAL A 445 -1.89 0.75 -16.56
CA VAL A 445 -2.19 0.08 -15.29
C VAL A 445 -3.25 -0.98 -15.51
N LYS A 446 -3.02 -2.19 -15.01
CA LYS A 446 -3.99 -3.30 -15.06
C LYS A 446 -4.30 -3.81 -13.66
N ILE A 447 -5.59 -3.98 -13.36
CA ILE A 447 -6.10 -4.50 -12.10
C ILE A 447 -6.74 -5.86 -12.33
N TYR A 448 -6.30 -6.86 -11.59
CA TYR A 448 -6.78 -8.24 -11.72
C TYR A 448 -7.43 -8.75 -10.43
N SER A 449 -8.39 -9.67 -10.57
CA SER A 449 -8.89 -10.48 -9.46
C SER A 449 -7.78 -11.41 -8.93
N LYS A 450 -8.04 -12.08 -7.80
CA LYS A 450 -7.15 -13.15 -7.29
C LYS A 450 -7.06 -14.35 -8.22
N LYS A 451 -8.11 -14.58 -9.03
CA LYS A 451 -8.16 -15.62 -10.05
C LYS A 451 -7.48 -15.22 -11.35
N ARG A 452 -6.84 -14.02 -11.38
CA ARG A 452 -6.17 -13.41 -12.54
C ARG A 452 -7.12 -12.98 -13.67
N ASP A 453 -8.38 -12.76 -13.36
CA ASP A 453 -9.33 -12.16 -14.29
C ASP A 453 -9.11 -10.65 -14.35
N LEU A 454 -9.08 -10.07 -15.54
CA LEU A 454 -8.87 -8.63 -15.72
C LEU A 454 -10.15 -7.87 -15.36
N LEU A 455 -10.04 -6.90 -14.44
CA LEU A 455 -11.17 -6.10 -13.95
C LEU A 455 -11.21 -4.73 -14.61
N LEU A 456 -10.03 -4.09 -14.68
CA LEU A 456 -9.86 -2.74 -15.15
C LEU A 456 -8.49 -2.58 -15.80
N GLU A 457 -8.45 -1.89 -16.93
CA GLU A 457 -7.25 -1.41 -17.60
C GLU A 457 -7.34 0.10 -17.79
N TYR A 458 -6.23 0.78 -17.52
CA TYR A 458 -6.05 2.20 -17.79
C TYR A 458 -4.82 2.40 -18.67
N SER A 459 -4.95 3.25 -19.68
CA SER A 459 -3.89 3.68 -20.57
C SER A 459 -3.99 5.19 -20.80
N THR A 460 -2.86 5.86 -20.99
CA THR A 460 -2.82 7.32 -21.08
C THR A 460 -2.14 7.76 -22.36
N ASP A 461 -2.70 8.78 -23.00
CA ASP A 461 -2.06 9.45 -24.13
C ASP A 461 -1.04 10.50 -23.70
N TYR A 462 -1.15 10.99 -22.46
CA TYR A 462 -0.15 11.86 -21.83
C TYR A 462 1.16 11.13 -21.60
N SER A 463 2.26 11.88 -21.69
CA SER A 463 3.60 11.37 -21.46
C SER A 463 4.40 12.30 -20.56
N TRP A 464 5.29 11.74 -19.75
CA TRP A 464 6.06 12.45 -18.72
C TRP A 464 7.56 12.30 -18.98
N SER A 465 8.36 13.26 -18.55
CA SER A 465 9.83 13.22 -18.68
C SER A 465 10.51 12.20 -17.77
N LYS A 466 9.80 11.72 -16.74
CA LYS A 466 10.31 10.75 -15.77
C LYS A 466 9.35 9.57 -15.66
N GLU A 467 9.89 8.36 -15.69
CA GLU A 467 9.13 7.10 -15.54
C GLU A 467 8.30 7.08 -14.24
N THR A 468 8.88 7.55 -13.13
CA THR A 468 8.19 7.58 -11.84
C THR A 468 6.98 8.50 -11.85
N ASP A 469 7.03 9.64 -12.53
CA ASP A 469 5.90 10.56 -12.62
C ASP A 469 4.76 9.96 -13.48
N ALA A 470 5.11 9.22 -14.54
CA ALA A 470 4.13 8.48 -15.32
C ALA A 470 3.40 7.41 -14.48
N ILE A 471 4.14 6.63 -13.68
CA ILE A 471 3.56 5.61 -12.82
C ILE A 471 2.64 6.23 -11.76
N GLN A 472 3.07 7.30 -11.10
CA GLN A 472 2.29 7.92 -10.02
C GLN A 472 1.02 8.60 -10.56
N ASN A 473 1.11 9.32 -11.67
CA ASN A 473 -0.07 9.93 -12.30
C ASN A 473 -1.06 8.88 -12.80
N SER A 474 -0.58 7.80 -13.45
CA SER A 474 -1.47 6.72 -13.90
C SER A 474 -2.14 5.99 -12.72
N ALA A 475 -1.41 5.74 -11.63
CA ALA A 475 -1.97 5.17 -10.41
C ALA A 475 -3.06 6.10 -9.81
N LEU A 476 -2.81 7.41 -9.78
CA LEU A 476 -3.76 8.38 -9.25
C LEU A 476 -5.05 8.43 -10.09
N LYS A 477 -4.96 8.35 -11.42
CA LYS A 477 -6.14 8.30 -12.30
C LYS A 477 -7.02 7.09 -11.99
N VAL A 478 -6.41 5.92 -11.81
CA VAL A 478 -7.14 4.70 -11.42
C VAL A 478 -7.79 4.85 -10.04
N LEU A 479 -7.07 5.42 -9.06
CA LEU A 479 -7.62 5.69 -7.72
C LEU A 479 -8.79 6.67 -7.76
N ILE A 480 -8.70 7.77 -8.52
CA ILE A 480 -9.79 8.74 -8.69
C ILE A 480 -10.99 8.07 -9.34
N TRP A 481 -10.78 7.22 -10.34
CA TRP A 481 -11.85 6.45 -10.98
C TRP A 481 -12.56 5.56 -9.96
N PHE A 482 -11.81 4.78 -9.16
CA PHE A 482 -12.39 3.99 -8.08
C PHE A 482 -13.10 4.89 -7.07
N ASN A 483 -12.51 6.01 -6.66
CA ASN A 483 -13.12 6.93 -5.71
C ASN A 483 -14.49 7.38 -6.24
N ARG A 484 -14.56 7.86 -7.49
CA ARG A 484 -15.82 8.26 -8.13
C ARG A 484 -16.85 7.13 -8.19
N TYR A 485 -16.43 5.91 -8.52
CA TYR A 485 -17.32 4.74 -8.50
C TYR A 485 -17.92 4.51 -7.11
N PHE A 486 -17.08 4.50 -6.07
CA PHE A 486 -17.52 4.30 -4.69
C PHE A 486 -18.34 5.48 -4.14
N LYS A 487 -18.15 6.70 -4.66
CA LYS A 487 -19.01 7.85 -4.36
C LYS A 487 -20.39 7.72 -5.04
N GLN A 488 -20.54 6.95 -6.12
CA GLN A 488 -21.77 6.83 -6.91
C GLN A 488 -22.28 5.38 -7.07
N LEU A 489 -22.27 4.57 -6.00
CA LEU A 489 -22.64 3.15 -6.05
C LEU A 489 -24.07 2.85 -6.53
N ASN A 490 -24.93 3.86 -6.63
CA ASN A 490 -26.30 3.72 -7.14
C ASN A 490 -26.40 3.84 -8.67
N THR A 491 -25.32 4.24 -9.34
CA THR A 491 -25.26 4.36 -10.79
C THR A 491 -24.76 3.03 -11.37
N PRO A 492 -25.49 2.39 -12.31
CA PRO A 492 -25.02 1.20 -13.00
C PRO A 492 -23.61 1.43 -13.59
N VAL A 493 -22.73 0.44 -13.52
CA VAL A 493 -21.38 0.50 -14.15
C VAL A 493 -21.49 0.90 -15.62
N GLU A 494 -22.56 0.48 -16.30
CA GLU A 494 -22.92 0.81 -17.69
C GLU A 494 -23.29 2.30 -17.92
N LYS A 495 -23.69 3.03 -16.88
CA LYS A 495 -23.95 4.47 -16.94
C LYS A 495 -22.74 5.31 -16.50
N LEU A 496 -21.74 4.71 -15.86
CA LEU A 496 -20.47 5.37 -15.53
C LEU A 496 -19.57 5.59 -16.76
N TYR A 497 -19.96 5.05 -17.93
CA TYR A 497 -19.35 5.35 -19.23
C TYR A 497 -19.68 6.77 -19.76
N LEU A 498 -20.54 7.55 -19.08
CA LEU A 498 -20.85 8.94 -19.45
C LEU A 498 -20.55 9.88 -18.27
N PRO A 499 -19.28 10.30 -18.12
CA PRO A 499 -18.97 11.68 -18.47
C PRO A 499 -17.66 11.80 -19.27
N LYS A 500 -17.44 12.97 -19.89
CA LYS A 500 -16.33 13.37 -20.79
C LYS A 500 -14.87 13.09 -20.34
N SER A 501 -14.61 12.29 -19.30
CA SER A 501 -13.30 12.02 -18.72
C SER A 501 -12.93 10.52 -18.66
N THR A 502 -13.55 9.65 -19.46
CA THR A 502 -13.19 8.22 -19.57
C THR A 502 -12.13 7.94 -20.62
N ASP A 503 -11.30 8.92 -20.97
CA ASP A 503 -10.19 8.70 -21.89
C ASP A 503 -9.23 7.66 -21.28
N GLY A 504 -9.12 6.51 -21.96
CA GLY A 504 -8.13 5.49 -21.65
C GLY A 504 -8.53 4.36 -20.70
N PHE A 505 -9.78 4.28 -20.23
CA PHE A 505 -10.25 3.20 -19.36
C PHE A 505 -11.02 2.09 -20.11
N THR A 506 -10.67 0.83 -19.82
CA THR A 506 -11.39 -0.37 -20.25
C THR A 506 -11.81 -1.17 -19.02
N ILE A 507 -13.12 -1.39 -18.83
CA ILE A 507 -13.68 -2.09 -17.66
C ILE A 507 -14.39 -3.35 -18.15
N TYR A 508 -14.33 -4.42 -17.35
CA TYR A 508 -15.04 -5.69 -17.59
C TYR A 508 -16.20 -5.84 -16.58
N PRO A 509 -17.41 -5.34 -16.88
CA PRO A 509 -18.44 -5.07 -15.86
C PRO A 509 -18.91 -6.30 -15.10
N ASN A 510 -19.12 -7.43 -15.78
CA ASN A 510 -19.62 -8.65 -15.13
C ASN A 510 -18.65 -9.16 -14.05
N ILE A 511 -17.36 -9.21 -14.39
CA ILE A 511 -16.31 -9.67 -13.47
C ILE A 511 -16.12 -8.63 -12.36
N PHE A 512 -16.13 -7.35 -12.71
CA PHE A 512 -16.02 -6.25 -11.76
C PHE A 512 -17.15 -6.28 -10.71
N LEU A 513 -18.41 -6.38 -11.14
CA LEU A 513 -19.58 -6.43 -10.26
C LEU A 513 -19.56 -7.68 -9.37
N GLN A 514 -19.12 -8.82 -9.91
CA GLN A 514 -18.97 -10.06 -9.15
C GLN A 514 -17.93 -9.91 -8.03
N GLU A 515 -16.76 -9.33 -8.33
CA GLU A 515 -15.70 -9.12 -7.34
C GLU A 515 -16.11 -8.11 -6.25
N PHE A 516 -16.87 -7.07 -6.60
CA PHE A 516 -17.32 -6.03 -5.66
C PHE A 516 -18.73 -6.27 -5.08
N ALA A 517 -19.36 -7.43 -5.29
CA ALA A 517 -20.73 -7.71 -4.86
C ALA A 517 -20.93 -7.53 -3.34
N MET A 518 -20.00 -8.01 -2.52
CA MET A 518 -20.06 -7.84 -1.06
C MET A 518 -19.93 -6.39 -0.63
N CYS A 519 -19.06 -5.62 -1.31
CA CYS A 519 -18.89 -4.19 -1.10
C CYS A 519 -20.21 -3.44 -1.37
N LEU A 520 -20.84 -3.74 -2.52
CA LEU A 520 -22.15 -3.19 -2.89
C LEU A 520 -23.25 -3.55 -1.88
N SER A 521 -23.19 -4.74 -1.27
CA SER A 521 -24.17 -5.13 -0.26
C SER A 521 -24.03 -4.39 1.08
N VAL A 522 -22.86 -3.82 1.35
CA VAL A 522 -22.56 -3.06 2.58
C VAL A 522 -22.77 -1.56 2.36
N TYR A 523 -22.41 -1.03 1.19
CA TYR A 523 -22.45 0.40 0.89
C TYR A 523 -23.55 0.83 -0.11
N GLY A 524 -24.13 -0.09 -0.87
CA GLY A 524 -25.14 0.22 -1.89
C GLY A 524 -26.56 0.37 -1.32
N LYS A 525 -27.40 1.17 -1.99
CA LYS A 525 -28.83 1.27 -1.64
C LYS A 525 -29.59 0.03 -2.10
N THR A 526 -30.41 -0.54 -1.25
CA THR A 526 -31.49 -1.44 -1.68
C THR A 526 -32.52 -0.61 -2.42
N SER A 527 -32.61 -0.79 -3.74
CA SER A 527 -33.62 -0.15 -4.60
C SER A 527 -35.00 -0.73 -4.28
N GLY A 528 -35.68 -0.18 -3.28
CA GLY A 528 -37.04 -0.55 -2.93
C GLY A 528 -37.71 0.56 -2.13
N GLY A 529 -38.44 1.43 -2.84
CA GLY A 529 -39.56 2.28 -2.40
C GLY A 529 -39.41 3.14 -1.15
N ASP A 530 -39.55 4.47 -1.30
CA ASP A 530 -40.09 5.51 -0.39
C ASP A 530 -40.39 5.19 1.08
N SER A 531 -39.50 4.47 1.77
CA SER A 531 -39.56 4.25 3.20
C SER A 531 -38.40 4.97 3.87
N ARG A 532 -38.75 5.96 4.68
CA ARG A 532 -37.94 6.47 5.79
C ARG A 532 -37.58 5.31 6.71
N THR A 533 -36.54 4.55 6.37
CA THR A 533 -36.00 3.52 7.25
C THR A 533 -34.48 3.55 7.14
N CYS A 534 -33.88 3.94 8.26
CA CYS A 534 -32.47 4.14 8.50
C CYS A 534 -31.62 2.96 8.01
N SER A 535 -30.72 3.20 7.06
CA SER A 535 -29.55 2.34 6.90
C SER A 535 -28.64 2.55 8.12
N ALA A 536 -28.56 1.58 9.03
CA ALA A 536 -27.79 1.72 10.26
C ALA A 536 -26.26 1.60 10.06
N VAL A 537 -25.82 1.31 8.83
CA VAL A 537 -24.51 1.76 8.32
C VAL A 537 -24.77 3.09 7.63
N GLY A 538 -24.19 4.17 8.14
CA GLY A 538 -24.22 5.43 7.44
C GLY A 538 -23.62 5.20 6.07
N TYR A 539 -24.35 5.57 5.03
CA TYR A 539 -23.73 5.69 3.72
C TYR A 539 -22.56 6.66 3.87
N PHE A 540 -21.36 6.29 3.40
CA PHE A 540 -20.30 7.27 3.12
C PHE A 540 -20.80 8.18 1.99
N SER A 541 -21.65 9.14 2.37
CA SER A 541 -22.28 10.09 1.48
C SER A 541 -21.25 11.12 1.09
N MET A 542 -20.48 10.75 0.08
CA MET A 542 -19.49 11.60 -0.53
C MET A 542 -20.10 12.48 -1.63
N ASP A 543 -21.39 12.79 -1.49
CA ASP A 543 -22.16 13.65 -2.39
C ASP A 543 -21.70 15.11 -2.18
N THR A 544 -20.50 15.41 -2.67
CA THR A 544 -20.23 16.70 -3.30
C THR A 544 -20.41 16.45 -4.79
N SER A 545 -21.67 16.51 -5.24
CA SER A 545 -21.94 16.68 -6.66
C SER A 545 -21.07 17.82 -7.17
N TYR A 546 -20.25 17.57 -8.18
CA TYR A 546 -19.60 18.59 -9.02
C TYR A 546 -20.64 19.37 -9.86
N GLN A 547 -21.83 19.61 -9.32
CA GLN A 547 -22.87 20.43 -9.95
C GLN A 547 -22.89 21.78 -9.25
N GLN A 548 -22.48 22.78 -10.04
CA GLN A 548 -22.49 24.21 -9.77
C GLN A 548 -21.66 24.69 -8.56
N LEU A 549 -20.45 25.14 -8.92
CA LEU A 549 -19.85 26.40 -8.46
C LEU A 549 -20.89 27.37 -7.88
N GLU A 550 -20.54 28.00 -6.75
CA GLU A 550 -21.34 28.97 -5.96
C GLU A 550 -22.09 28.37 -4.76
N SER A 551 -21.35 27.84 -3.79
CA SER A 551 -21.76 27.98 -2.38
C SER A 551 -20.59 28.65 -1.65
N SER A 552 -20.62 29.98 -1.60
CA SER A 552 -19.74 30.75 -0.74
C SER A 552 -19.99 30.32 0.69
N ALA A 553 -19.03 29.64 1.32
CA ALA A 553 -19.05 29.50 2.76
C ALA A 553 -19.16 30.92 3.34
N PHE A 554 -20.26 31.23 4.03
CA PHE A 554 -20.38 32.51 4.73
C PHE A 554 -19.35 32.50 5.85
N LEU A 555 -18.22 33.17 5.63
CA LEU A 555 -17.20 33.37 6.65
C LEU A 555 -17.82 34.21 7.77
N THR A 556 -17.79 33.69 8.98
CA THR A 556 -18.08 34.48 10.18
C THR A 556 -16.78 35.08 10.71
N ASP A 557 -16.78 36.40 10.94
CA ASP A 557 -15.75 37.21 11.60
C ASP A 557 -14.30 36.74 11.40
N ILE A 558 -13.65 37.27 10.36
CA ILE A 558 -12.20 37.10 10.17
C ILE A 558 -11.46 37.83 11.29
N ASP A 559 -10.64 37.10 12.03
CA ASP A 559 -9.79 37.62 13.10
C ASP A 559 -8.30 37.51 12.72
N GLY A 560 -7.46 38.32 13.36
CA GLY A 560 -6.01 38.35 13.13
C GLY A 560 -5.54 39.46 12.17
N GLN A 561 -4.22 39.71 12.20
CA GLN A 561 -3.58 40.73 11.35
C GLN A 561 -3.50 40.26 9.90
N ASP A 562 -3.95 41.10 8.98
CA ASP A 562 -3.79 40.86 7.54
C ASP A 562 -2.32 41.06 7.13
N SER A 563 -1.69 39.99 6.64
CA SER A 563 -0.31 40.02 6.16
C SER A 563 -0.21 40.40 4.68
N GLY A 564 -1.31 40.40 3.93
CA GLY A 564 -1.34 40.58 2.48
C GLY A 564 -0.86 39.37 1.67
N VAL A 565 -0.46 38.27 2.33
CA VAL A 565 0.01 37.05 1.67
C VAL A 565 -1.10 36.01 1.67
N PHE A 566 -1.68 35.76 0.50
CA PHE A 566 -2.79 34.82 0.31
C PHE A 566 -2.34 33.54 -0.42
N PRO A 567 -2.89 32.36 -0.08
CA PRO A 567 -2.65 31.14 -0.84
C PRO A 567 -3.17 31.26 -2.28
N SER A 568 -2.36 30.82 -3.25
CA SER A 568 -2.71 30.80 -4.68
C SER A 568 -2.66 29.38 -5.26
N HIS A 569 -3.25 29.16 -6.44
CA HIS A 569 -3.27 27.83 -7.07
C HIS A 569 -1.86 27.26 -7.28
N GLY A 570 -1.63 26.01 -6.86
CA GLY A 570 -0.33 25.33 -6.89
C GLY A 570 0.59 25.66 -5.71
N SER A 571 0.23 26.63 -4.86
CA SER A 571 0.96 26.92 -3.63
C SER A 571 0.65 25.86 -2.56
N LEU A 572 1.59 25.67 -1.63
CA LEU A 572 1.36 24.88 -0.42
C LEU A 572 0.91 25.79 0.72
N ALA A 573 -0.31 25.56 1.20
CA ALA A 573 -0.84 26.23 2.38
C ALA A 573 -0.61 25.34 3.62
N CYS A 574 -0.14 25.95 4.71
CA CYS A 574 -0.08 25.36 6.04
C CYS A 574 -1.13 26.03 6.92
N ILE A 575 -2.05 25.23 7.47
CA ILE A 575 -3.15 25.72 8.33
C ILE A 575 -3.13 25.02 9.69
N SER A 576 -3.64 25.71 10.70
CA SER A 576 -4.13 25.11 11.93
C SER A 576 -5.65 25.05 11.87
N TYR A 577 -6.27 23.94 12.26
CA TYR A 577 -7.71 23.84 12.29
C TYR A 577 -8.23 23.00 13.46
N SER A 578 -9.50 23.21 13.81
CA SER A 578 -10.28 22.33 14.67
C SER A 578 -11.69 22.14 14.12
N VAL A 579 -12.24 20.95 14.33
CA VAL A 579 -13.58 20.55 13.88
C VAL A 579 -14.38 20.10 15.09
N HIS A 580 -15.50 20.77 15.32
CA HIS A 580 -16.41 20.46 16.42
C HIS A 580 -17.76 20.01 15.88
N LEU A 581 -18.37 19.02 16.52
CA LEU A 581 -19.79 18.73 16.34
C LEU A 581 -20.60 19.60 17.30
N PHE A 582 -21.47 20.43 16.75
CA PHE A 582 -22.38 21.26 17.51
C PHE A 582 -23.81 20.70 17.47
N MET A 583 -24.35 20.44 18.66
CA MET A 583 -25.72 19.98 18.88
C MET A 583 -26.64 21.19 19.12
N LYS A 584 -27.53 21.50 18.18
CA LYS A 584 -28.45 22.63 18.29
C LYS A 584 -29.38 22.50 19.51
N ASP A 585 -29.89 21.29 19.75
CA ASP A 585 -30.91 21.06 20.79
C ASP A 585 -30.34 21.12 22.21
N SER A 586 -29.14 20.59 22.42
CA SER A 586 -28.49 20.55 23.74
C SER A 586 -27.46 21.65 23.97
N ARG A 587 -27.16 22.46 22.93
CA ARG A 587 -26.09 23.47 22.89
C ARG A 587 -24.72 22.94 23.35
N LYS A 588 -24.46 21.65 23.11
CA LYS A 588 -23.17 21.01 23.42
C LYS A 588 -22.25 21.02 22.20
N ARG A 589 -20.97 21.25 22.46
CA ARG A 589 -19.87 21.16 21.48
C ARG A 589 -19.01 19.95 21.82
N TYR A 590 -18.70 19.14 20.81
CA TYR A 590 -17.83 17.97 20.92
C TYR A 590 -16.67 18.13 19.94
N LEU A 591 -15.43 18.09 20.42
CA LEU A 591 -14.25 18.14 19.55
C LEU A 591 -14.11 16.82 18.81
N LEU A 592 -14.10 16.84 17.47
CA LEU A 592 -13.93 15.63 16.65
C LEU A 592 -12.52 15.48 16.11
N GLU A 593 -11.93 16.58 15.64
CA GLU A 593 -10.63 16.56 14.97
C GLU A 593 -9.90 17.89 15.20
N VAL A 594 -8.60 17.84 15.44
CA VAL A 594 -7.75 19.03 15.57
C VAL A 594 -6.39 18.76 14.96
N ASN A 595 -5.85 19.74 14.24
CA ASN A 595 -4.50 19.70 13.75
C ASN A 595 -3.88 21.10 13.80
N ASN A 596 -2.69 21.20 14.38
CA ASN A 596 -1.99 22.47 14.51
C ASN A 596 -1.18 22.83 13.26
N GLU A 597 -0.74 21.84 12.48
CA GLU A 597 0.11 22.06 11.30
C GLU A 597 -0.32 21.08 10.20
N PHE A 598 -1.24 21.52 9.36
CA PHE A 598 -1.75 20.74 8.24
C PHE A 598 -1.38 21.39 6.92
N GLU A 599 -0.51 20.72 6.16
CA GLU A 599 -0.07 21.16 4.83
C GLU A 599 -0.85 20.47 3.71
N PHE A 600 -1.27 21.26 2.73
CA PHE A 600 -1.91 20.80 1.50
C PHE A 600 -1.68 21.76 0.33
N GLU A 601 -1.83 21.25 -0.89
CA GLU A 601 -1.71 22.03 -2.12
C GLU A 601 -3.06 22.65 -2.52
N ILE A 602 -3.06 23.96 -2.76
CA ILE A 602 -4.23 24.71 -3.24
C ILE A 602 -4.47 24.38 -4.72
N GLY A 603 -5.71 24.08 -5.09
CA GLY A 603 -6.14 23.72 -6.43
C GLY A 603 -6.07 22.22 -6.73
N ALA A 604 -5.41 21.44 -5.89
CA ALA A 604 -5.30 19.98 -6.07
C ALA A 604 -6.54 19.22 -5.55
N GLY A 605 -7.46 19.88 -4.84
CA GLY A 605 -8.59 19.22 -4.16
C GLY A 605 -8.15 18.30 -3.03
N ALA A 606 -7.07 18.69 -2.33
CA ALA A 606 -6.45 17.89 -1.25
C ALA A 606 -7.20 18.00 0.09
N VAL A 607 -8.15 18.93 0.21
CA VAL A 607 -9.03 19.11 1.36
C VAL A 607 -10.47 19.35 0.89
N ARG A 608 -11.42 19.36 1.82
CA ARG A 608 -12.81 19.72 1.53
C ARG A 608 -12.91 21.11 0.91
N ASN A 609 -13.77 21.24 -0.11
CA ASN A 609 -13.93 22.48 -0.89
C ASN A 609 -14.23 23.71 -0.03
N GLN A 610 -15.06 23.59 1.00
CA GLN A 610 -15.39 24.69 1.91
C GLN A 610 -14.16 25.15 2.71
N LEU A 611 -13.31 24.22 3.13
CA LEU A 611 -12.06 24.51 3.85
C LEU A 611 -11.04 25.18 2.94
N GLU A 612 -10.87 24.66 1.72
CA GLU A 612 -9.98 25.26 0.72
C GLU A 612 -10.42 26.68 0.37
N SER A 613 -11.72 26.88 0.12
CA SER A 613 -12.31 28.19 -0.14
C SER A 613 -12.18 29.16 1.04
N CYS A 614 -12.20 28.66 2.27
CA CYS A 614 -11.93 29.47 3.46
C CYS A 614 -10.45 29.88 3.51
N ALA A 615 -9.53 28.91 3.35
CA ALA A 615 -8.10 29.16 3.40
C ALA A 615 -7.62 30.16 2.33
N THR A 616 -8.18 30.12 1.11
CA THR A 616 -7.81 31.05 0.04
C THR A 616 -8.28 32.49 0.26
N GLN A 617 -9.27 32.70 1.14
CA GLN A 617 -9.75 34.03 1.52
C GLN A 617 -9.01 34.62 2.73
N LEU A 618 -8.17 33.84 3.41
CA LEU A 618 -7.40 34.26 4.57
C LEU A 618 -5.96 34.56 4.18
N SER A 619 -5.41 35.66 4.69
CA SER A 619 -3.97 35.89 4.65
C SER A 619 -3.26 35.16 5.79
N VAL A 620 -1.93 35.04 5.69
CA VAL A 620 -1.11 34.45 6.76
C VAL A 620 -1.37 35.17 8.09
N ASN A 621 -1.60 34.38 9.14
CA ASN A 621 -2.00 34.74 10.51
C ASN A 621 -3.47 35.07 10.75
N GLN A 622 -4.31 35.12 9.72
CA GLN A 622 -5.76 35.27 9.90
C GLN A 622 -6.43 33.94 10.22
N SER A 623 -7.53 34.02 10.95
CA SER A 623 -8.40 32.90 11.28
C SER A 623 -9.86 33.21 10.98
N ALA A 624 -10.63 32.19 10.62
CA ALA A 624 -12.07 32.28 10.46
C ALA A 624 -12.75 30.98 10.91
N CYS A 625 -14.03 31.12 11.22
CA CYS A 625 -14.91 30.00 11.48
C CYS A 625 -15.96 29.88 10.38
N PHE A 626 -16.37 28.64 10.09
CA PHE A 626 -17.52 28.37 9.25
C PHE A 626 -18.24 27.10 9.73
N VAL A 627 -19.51 26.99 9.36
CA VAL A 627 -20.34 25.84 9.70
C VAL A 627 -20.67 25.07 8.43
N ASP A 628 -20.60 23.76 8.51
CA ASP A 628 -20.98 22.84 7.44
C ASP A 628 -21.99 21.80 7.95
N GLN A 629 -22.76 21.24 7.03
CA GLN A 629 -23.72 20.20 7.35
C GLN A 629 -23.01 18.87 7.64
N LEU A 630 -23.59 18.08 8.55
CA LEU A 630 -23.13 16.72 8.83
C LEU A 630 -23.47 15.82 7.64
N SER A 631 -22.57 15.72 6.67
CA SER A 631 -22.76 14.92 5.45
C SER A 631 -22.83 13.42 5.77
N ASP A 632 -21.97 12.92 6.67
CA ASP A 632 -21.85 11.51 6.98
C ASP A 632 -21.54 11.21 8.47
N ARG A 633 -22.37 10.34 9.07
CA ARG A 633 -22.24 9.85 10.44
C ARG A 633 -21.01 8.95 10.59
N ASP A 634 -20.69 8.15 9.58
CA ASP A 634 -19.64 7.13 9.67
C ASP A 634 -18.26 7.78 9.67
N LEU A 635 -18.03 8.83 8.85
CA LEU A 635 -16.83 9.68 8.95
C LEU A 635 -16.71 10.36 10.32
N SER A 636 -17.83 10.85 10.86
CA SER A 636 -17.84 11.51 12.16
C SER A 636 -17.49 10.54 13.29
N LEU A 637 -18.02 9.31 13.25
CA LEU A 637 -17.68 8.25 14.21
C LEU A 637 -16.25 7.74 14.04
N ALA A 638 -15.71 7.73 12.81
CA ALA A 638 -14.31 7.42 12.55
C ALA A 638 -13.35 8.52 13.06
N ALA A 639 -13.78 9.78 13.10
CA ALA A 639 -13.03 10.90 13.66
C ALA A 639 -13.14 10.98 15.19
N ALA A 640 -14.31 10.64 15.74
CA ALA A 640 -14.70 10.87 17.13
C ALA A 640 -13.87 10.22 18.25
N CYS A 641 -12.94 9.31 17.94
CA CYS A 641 -12.13 8.58 18.93
C CYS A 641 -12.94 8.18 20.20
N GLU A 642 -12.64 8.79 21.35
CA GLU A 642 -13.25 8.52 22.66
C GLU A 642 -14.74 8.91 22.77
N LEU A 643 -15.23 9.83 21.94
CA LEU A 643 -16.60 10.34 21.97
C LEU A 643 -17.59 9.51 21.14
N SER A 644 -17.12 8.46 20.49
CA SER A 644 -17.93 7.64 19.58
C SER A 644 -19.18 7.04 20.24
N LEU A 645 -19.14 6.77 21.54
CA LEU A 645 -20.25 6.17 22.30
C LEU A 645 -21.42 7.14 22.52
N ASP A 646 -21.12 8.41 22.86
CA ASP A 646 -22.12 9.46 23.01
C ASP A 646 -22.69 9.88 21.65
N LEU A 647 -21.83 9.95 20.63
CA LEU A 647 -22.19 10.31 19.25
C LEU A 647 -23.04 9.24 18.56
N SER A 648 -22.89 7.97 18.92
CA SER A 648 -23.71 6.90 18.35
C SER A 648 -25.20 7.06 18.67
N LYS A 649 -25.56 7.76 19.75
CA LYS A 649 -26.93 7.95 20.26
C LYS A 649 -27.59 9.26 19.79
N ILE A 650 -26.85 10.08 19.05
CA ILE A 650 -27.24 11.45 18.69
C ILE A 650 -28.06 11.48 17.38
N CYS A 651 -29.14 12.27 17.35
CA CYS A 651 -30.05 12.42 16.21
C CYS A 651 -29.51 13.40 15.14
N ARG A 652 -29.55 13.00 13.86
CA ARG A 652 -28.95 13.71 12.70
C ARG A 652 -29.49 15.12 12.47
N ASP A 653 -30.78 15.34 12.74
CA ASP A 653 -31.48 16.55 12.30
C ASP A 653 -31.13 17.81 13.11
N SER A 654 -30.38 17.64 14.22
CA SER A 654 -29.99 18.73 15.13
C SER A 654 -28.48 19.03 15.15
N CYS A 655 -27.68 18.37 14.30
CA CYS A 655 -26.21 18.44 14.35
C CYS A 655 -25.60 19.23 13.20
N VAL A 656 -24.57 20.03 13.47
CA VAL A 656 -23.73 20.69 12.44
C VAL A 656 -22.24 20.58 12.80
N LEU A 657 -21.37 20.68 11.81
CA LEU A 657 -19.93 20.72 12.00
C LEU A 657 -19.45 22.18 12.00
N GLU A 658 -18.77 22.59 13.06
CA GLU A 658 -18.17 23.91 13.21
C GLU A 658 -16.66 23.78 12.99
N PHE A 659 -16.15 24.42 11.94
CA PHE A 659 -14.73 24.47 11.59
C PHE A 659 -14.16 25.80 12.06
N SER A 660 -13.00 25.75 12.71
CA SER A 660 -12.15 26.91 12.98
C SER A 660 -10.84 26.69 12.24
N VAL A 661 -10.41 27.66 11.45
CA VAL A 661 -9.22 27.56 10.59
C VAL A 661 -8.35 28.79 10.77
N LYS A 662 -7.03 28.62 10.80
CA LYS A 662 -6.03 29.68 10.80
C LYS A 662 -4.95 29.38 9.76
N VAL A 663 -4.62 30.35 8.91
CA VAL A 663 -3.50 30.21 7.96
C VAL A 663 -2.19 30.54 8.66
N LEU A 664 -1.23 29.63 8.62
CA LEU A 664 0.07 29.77 9.30
C LEU A 664 1.18 30.16 8.33
N GLN A 665 1.18 29.57 7.13
CA GLN A 665 2.23 29.79 6.14
C GLN A 665 1.71 29.49 4.75
N VAL A 666 2.26 30.18 3.75
CA VAL A 666 2.08 29.89 2.33
C VAL A 666 3.46 29.74 1.70
N THR A 667 3.67 28.67 0.94
CA THR A 667 4.87 28.44 0.14
C THR A 667 4.51 28.46 -1.33
N GLU A 668 5.19 29.30 -2.12
CA GLU A 668 4.94 29.43 -3.55
C GLU A 668 5.21 28.13 -4.32
N PRO A 669 4.53 27.92 -5.47
CA PRO A 669 4.77 26.76 -6.32
C PRO A 669 6.24 26.67 -6.73
N LEU A 670 6.83 25.49 -6.58
CA LEU A 670 8.20 25.25 -7.03
C LEU A 670 8.21 25.09 -8.56
N GLU A 671 8.82 26.04 -9.26
CA GLU A 671 9.06 25.93 -10.70
C GLU A 671 10.31 25.08 -10.98
N ASP A 672 10.15 24.00 -11.77
CA ASP A 672 11.29 23.29 -12.33
C ASP A 672 12.01 24.22 -13.31
N ARG A 673 13.22 24.64 -12.96
CA ARG A 673 14.06 25.48 -13.84
C ARG A 673 14.42 24.70 -15.10
N MET A 674 13.61 24.85 -16.15
CA MET A 674 13.92 24.33 -17.48
C MET A 674 14.99 25.22 -18.13
N GLU A 675 16.18 24.67 -18.35
CA GLU A 675 17.24 25.39 -19.08
C GLU A 675 16.86 25.54 -20.56
N LYS A 676 16.32 26.70 -20.93
CA LYS A 676 16.03 27.04 -22.33
C LYS A 676 17.29 27.58 -23.01
N ALA A 677 17.63 27.05 -24.18
CA ALA A 677 18.66 27.63 -25.03
C ALA A 677 18.15 28.98 -25.59
N LEU A 678 18.66 30.09 -25.05
CA LEU A 678 18.26 31.44 -25.46
C LEU A 678 18.84 31.87 -26.82
N PHE A 679 19.91 31.23 -27.27
CA PHE A 679 20.64 31.58 -28.48
C PHE A 679 20.62 30.41 -29.48
N ASN A 680 20.55 30.73 -30.78
CA ASN A 680 20.68 29.75 -31.85
C ASN A 680 21.77 30.19 -32.87
N PRO A 681 22.92 29.48 -32.96
CA PRO A 681 23.30 28.32 -32.16
C PRO A 681 23.50 28.67 -30.67
N PRO A 682 23.53 27.70 -29.74
CA PRO A 682 23.74 27.96 -28.32
C PRO A 682 25.01 28.81 -28.08
N LEU A 683 24.97 29.69 -27.08
CA LEU A 683 26.08 30.60 -26.79
C LEU A 683 27.42 29.87 -26.58
N SER A 684 27.39 28.69 -25.94
CA SER A 684 28.56 27.83 -25.80
C SER A 684 29.16 27.42 -27.15
N LYS A 685 28.34 27.09 -28.14
CA LYS A 685 28.78 26.74 -29.49
C LYS A 685 29.30 27.96 -30.26
N GLN A 686 28.64 29.12 -30.14
CA GLN A 686 29.10 30.38 -30.76
C GLN A 686 30.52 30.76 -30.30
N ARG A 687 30.80 30.61 -29.00
CA ARG A 687 32.14 30.89 -28.43
C ARG A 687 33.21 29.95 -29.00
N VAL A 688 32.88 28.67 -29.12
CA VAL A 688 33.78 27.68 -29.71
C VAL A 688 34.04 27.97 -31.19
N GLU A 689 33.00 28.21 -31.98
CA GLU A 689 33.14 28.54 -33.41
C GLU A 689 33.97 29.81 -33.63
N PHE A 690 33.77 30.84 -32.81
CA PHE A 690 34.57 32.06 -32.86
C PHE A 690 36.05 31.78 -32.59
N ALA A 691 36.35 31.02 -31.53
CA ALA A 691 37.72 30.65 -31.17
C ALA A 691 38.39 29.82 -32.28
N VAL A 692 37.72 28.79 -32.80
CA VAL A 692 38.22 27.93 -33.90
C VAL A 692 38.56 28.76 -35.13
N ARG A 693 37.67 29.68 -35.55
CA ARG A 693 37.92 30.56 -36.71
C ARG A 693 39.17 31.41 -36.51
N HIS A 694 39.33 32.00 -35.32
CA HIS A 694 40.46 32.88 -35.04
C HIS A 694 41.78 32.10 -34.97
N ILE A 695 41.78 30.92 -34.34
CA ILE A 695 42.94 30.03 -34.26
C ILE A 695 43.41 29.63 -35.67
N ASN A 696 42.49 29.23 -36.54
CA ASN A 696 42.81 28.83 -37.92
C ASN A 696 43.35 29.99 -38.78
N GLN A 697 42.97 31.24 -38.48
CA GLN A 697 43.52 32.42 -39.18
C GLN A 697 44.97 32.73 -38.77
N LEU A 698 45.35 32.41 -37.53
CA LEU A 698 46.64 32.81 -36.95
C LEU A 698 47.79 31.85 -37.27
N HIS A 699 47.53 30.70 -37.89
CA HIS A 699 48.54 29.70 -38.29
C HIS A 699 49.51 29.30 -37.15
N ALA A 700 48.99 29.22 -35.92
CA ALA A 700 49.80 28.83 -34.77
C ALA A 700 50.19 27.34 -34.82
N THR A 701 51.30 26.99 -34.18
CA THR A 701 51.77 25.60 -34.01
C THR A 701 51.39 25.01 -32.65
N THR A 702 51.21 25.84 -31.62
CA THR A 702 50.86 25.41 -30.26
C THR A 702 49.67 26.18 -29.71
N LEU A 703 48.71 25.48 -29.09
CA LEU A 703 47.56 26.05 -28.40
C LEU A 703 47.50 25.56 -26.94
N VAL A 704 47.20 26.48 -26.02
CA VAL A 704 46.90 26.16 -24.62
C VAL A 704 45.47 26.62 -24.30
N ASP A 705 44.61 25.68 -23.93
CA ASP A 705 43.23 25.91 -23.54
C ASP A 705 43.10 25.91 -22.00
N PHE A 706 43.08 27.10 -21.42
CA PHE A 706 42.89 27.31 -19.98
C PHE A 706 41.41 27.27 -19.61
N GLY A 707 41.03 26.33 -18.74
CA GLY A 707 39.63 26.05 -18.42
C GLY A 707 38.96 25.15 -19.46
N CYS A 708 39.69 24.17 -19.99
CA CYS A 708 39.21 23.33 -21.10
C CYS A 708 37.95 22.50 -20.78
N GLY A 709 37.58 22.37 -19.50
CA GLY A 709 36.34 21.76 -19.05
C GLY A 709 36.19 20.32 -19.55
N SER A 710 35.11 20.04 -20.28
CA SER A 710 34.88 18.74 -20.92
C SER A 710 35.50 18.61 -22.32
N GLY A 711 36.30 19.58 -22.76
CA GLY A 711 37.05 19.53 -24.02
C GLY A 711 36.29 19.96 -25.26
N SER A 712 35.22 20.75 -25.15
CA SER A 712 34.39 21.11 -26.32
C SER A 712 35.11 21.91 -27.40
N LEU A 713 36.05 22.79 -27.01
CA LEU A 713 36.88 23.51 -27.98
C LEU A 713 37.85 22.56 -28.70
N LEU A 714 38.45 21.64 -27.94
CA LEU A 714 39.38 20.66 -28.45
C LEU A 714 38.68 19.70 -29.44
N ASP A 715 37.47 19.28 -29.11
CA ASP A 715 36.61 18.44 -29.96
C ASP A 715 36.34 19.13 -31.31
N SER A 716 35.86 20.38 -31.29
CA SER A 716 35.59 21.14 -32.51
C SER A 716 36.84 21.49 -33.34
N LEU A 717 38.02 21.62 -32.70
CA LEU A 717 39.29 21.79 -33.40
C LEU A 717 39.72 20.53 -34.16
N LEU A 718 39.40 19.33 -33.64
CA LEU A 718 39.72 18.06 -34.30
C LEU A 718 38.78 17.77 -35.49
N GLU A 719 37.59 18.37 -35.52
CA GLU A 719 36.65 18.25 -36.64
C GLU A 719 37.09 19.01 -37.90
N HIS A 720 38.09 19.89 -37.81
CA HIS A 720 38.57 20.71 -38.92
C HIS A 720 40.09 20.52 -39.14
N PRO A 721 40.61 20.66 -40.38
CA PRO A 721 42.05 20.72 -40.60
C PRO A 721 42.64 21.95 -39.90
N THR A 722 43.65 21.76 -39.05
CA THR A 722 44.35 22.85 -38.33
C THR A 722 45.86 22.79 -38.54
N THR A 723 46.55 23.92 -38.38
CA THR A 723 48.02 24.00 -38.42
C THR A 723 48.67 23.66 -37.09
N LEU A 724 47.87 23.30 -36.07
CA LEU A 724 48.34 23.05 -34.72
C LEU A 724 49.07 21.71 -34.64
N GLU A 725 50.30 21.74 -34.16
CA GLU A 725 51.11 20.55 -33.89
C GLU A 725 50.95 20.07 -32.44
N LYS A 726 50.68 21.00 -31.50
CA LYS A 726 50.56 20.71 -30.07
C LYS A 726 49.38 21.43 -29.44
N ILE A 727 48.53 20.69 -28.74
CA ILE A 727 47.38 21.23 -27.99
C ILE A 727 47.48 20.79 -26.53
N VAL A 728 47.33 21.73 -25.60
CA VAL A 728 47.40 21.51 -24.15
C VAL A 728 46.12 21.99 -23.50
N GLY A 729 45.38 21.11 -22.83
CA GLY A 729 44.22 21.47 -22.03
C GLY A 729 44.58 21.55 -20.55
N VAL A 730 44.23 22.65 -19.88
CA VAL A 730 44.48 22.85 -18.44
C VAL A 730 43.16 23.12 -17.73
N ASP A 731 42.85 22.36 -16.68
CA ASP A 731 41.68 22.61 -15.84
C ASP A 731 41.93 22.15 -14.40
N ILE A 732 41.13 22.65 -13.46
CA ILE A 732 41.10 22.19 -12.06
C ILE A 732 40.06 21.07 -11.84
N SER A 733 39.07 20.98 -12.72
CA SER A 733 37.96 20.06 -12.65
C SER A 733 38.38 18.68 -13.13
N ARG A 734 38.70 17.80 -12.17
CA ARG A 734 39.00 16.39 -12.45
C ARG A 734 37.92 15.72 -13.30
N LYS A 735 36.63 15.98 -13.00
CA LYS A 735 35.48 15.44 -13.76
C LYS A 735 35.44 15.98 -15.20
N GLY A 736 35.79 17.25 -15.40
CA GLY A 736 35.91 17.86 -16.73
C GLY A 736 37.03 17.19 -17.52
N LEU A 737 38.24 17.15 -16.96
CA LEU A 737 39.42 16.55 -17.61
C LEU A 737 39.23 15.09 -17.97
N THR A 738 38.57 14.29 -17.11
CA THR A 738 38.23 12.90 -17.43
C THR A 738 37.29 12.80 -18.63
N ARG A 739 36.35 13.73 -18.81
CA ARG A 739 35.49 13.77 -19.99
C ARG A 739 36.24 14.25 -21.23
N ALA A 740 37.03 15.31 -21.12
CA ALA A 740 37.84 15.84 -22.22
C ALA A 740 38.76 14.76 -22.82
N ALA A 741 39.40 13.97 -21.97
CA ALA A 741 40.28 12.91 -22.43
C ALA A 741 39.55 11.72 -23.09
N LYS A 742 38.29 11.45 -22.73
CA LYS A 742 37.48 10.39 -23.36
C LYS A 742 37.13 10.67 -24.81
N VAL A 743 37.10 11.94 -25.21
CA VAL A 743 36.78 12.37 -26.58
C VAL A 743 37.94 12.08 -27.56
N GLN A 744 39.16 11.76 -27.07
CA GLN A 744 40.39 11.95 -27.85
C GLN A 744 41.34 10.75 -27.87
N SER A 745 40.91 9.60 -28.38
CA SER A 745 41.76 8.41 -28.48
C SER A 745 42.89 8.46 -29.55
N HIS A 746 43.07 9.57 -30.29
CA HIS A 746 43.91 9.57 -31.51
C HIS A 746 45.02 10.66 -31.61
N VAL A 747 45.19 11.58 -30.66
CA VAL A 747 46.28 12.60 -30.69
C VAL A 747 46.87 12.84 -29.29
N LEU A 748 48.20 13.02 -29.19
CA LEU A 748 48.94 13.22 -27.94
C LEU A 748 48.64 14.60 -27.31
N ILE A 749 47.57 14.70 -26.53
CA ILE A 749 47.21 15.90 -25.76
C ILE A 749 47.61 15.69 -24.30
N ILE A 750 48.45 16.59 -23.79
CA ILE A 750 48.88 16.56 -22.38
C ILE A 750 47.88 17.37 -21.56
N VAL A 751 47.13 16.69 -20.70
CA VAL A 751 46.14 17.31 -19.82
C VAL A 751 46.71 17.38 -18.40
N TYR A 752 46.88 18.60 -17.88
CA TYR A 752 47.40 18.83 -16.53
C TYR A 752 46.28 19.26 -15.57
N SER A 753 46.27 18.67 -14.39
CA SER A 753 45.51 19.17 -13.23
C SER A 753 46.44 20.06 -12.40
N LEU A 754 46.04 21.31 -12.15
CA LEU A 754 46.82 22.28 -11.36
C LEU A 754 47.14 21.82 -9.93
N ASN A 755 46.37 20.87 -9.37
CA ASN A 755 46.68 20.24 -8.08
C ASN A 755 48.03 19.51 -8.03
N HIS A 756 48.67 19.25 -9.18
CA HIS A 756 50.02 18.68 -9.23
C HIS A 756 51.14 19.72 -9.10
N PHE A 757 50.86 21.02 -9.32
CA PHE A 757 51.88 22.07 -9.34
C PHE A 757 51.94 22.92 -8.06
N PHE A 758 50.87 22.95 -7.26
CA PHE A 758 50.86 23.62 -5.96
C PHE A 758 50.18 22.71 -4.92
N PRO A 759 50.94 22.12 -3.98
CA PRO A 759 50.33 21.67 -2.73
C PRO A 759 49.91 22.93 -1.98
N PHE A 760 48.62 23.26 -2.00
CA PHE A 760 48.08 24.17 -0.98
C PHE A 760 48.20 23.44 0.36
N GLN A 761 49.08 23.95 1.23
CA GLN A 761 49.11 23.63 2.66
C GLN A 761 47.83 24.11 3.34
#